data_AF-A0A1D6HIC8-F1
#
_entry.id   AF-A0A1D6HIC8-F1
#
_cell.length_a   1.000
_cell.length_b   1.000
_cell.length_c   1.000
_cell.angle_alpha   90.00
_cell.angle_beta   90.00
_cell.angle_gamma   90.00
#
_symmetry.space_group_name_H-M   'P 1'
#
loop_
_entity.id
_entity.type
_entity.pdbx_description
1 polymer ?
#
loop_
_entity_poly.entity_id
_entity_poly.type
_entity_poly.pdbx_seq_one_letter_code
_entity_poly.pdbx_strand_id
1 'polypeptide(L)'
;MQRDWNEELQSCREFPHGNPQERILRGRALYKVTCDFVDAAVKGAVGVINRCIPPINPTDPECFHMYVHNNIFFSFAVDSDYEDISKDHKPDCQNGSSRSTKVSSPDVITKPDANHGKSAEVVDSKSEEAQLADSEQATYASANNDLKGTKAYQEADVSGLHNLAMAIVDYRGHRVVAQSIIPGILQGDKSDSLLYGSVDNGKKISWNETFHSKVVEAAKQLHLKEHVVLDGSGNPIKLAATVECKGIVGSDDRHYILDLMRVTPRDSNYIGQEHRFCVLRPELIASFVEVESIKQSLKQKVPDAPVASTSDAKATSVEGDDKSEESSVHTHEENDNSSSEILFNPNVFTEYKLAGSAEEIAADEELVKRAGTYLVDIVIPKFVQDLCSLDISPMDGQTLTDALHLHGINIRYLGKIAGMVKHLPHLWDLFSTEIIVRSAKHVIKDILRQSLDHDIAPAIAHFLNCFVGKVLGASTKSSLSNAQSKTLKGHENSQTQKSTKGPKLSHAAVSRKSLSTYSHLTSDGIWFSIKEFAKSKYQFEVPDEARLSAKRVAVLRNLCRKVGITIAARKYDMDASSPFEASDMLNLQPVVKHSVPTCTDAKNLMEAGKVRMAEGTLNEAYALFSEAFSLLQQITGPMHKDAANCCR
;
A
#
# COMPACT_ATOMS: atom_id res chain seq x y z
N MET A 1 13.31 0.81 32.86
CA MET A 1 13.80 0.23 31.59
C MET A 1 12.99 0.81 30.46
N GLN A 2 13.64 1.25 29.39
CA GLN A 2 12.95 1.59 28.16
C GLN A 2 12.42 0.30 27.53
N ARG A 3 11.20 0.31 27.00
CA ARG A 3 10.55 -0.90 26.46
C ARG A 3 11.30 -1.40 25.23
N ASP A 4 11.52 -2.70 25.12
CA ASP A 4 12.11 -3.32 23.93
C ASP A 4 11.03 -4.03 23.13
N TRP A 5 10.55 -3.36 22.08
CA TRP A 5 9.47 -3.87 21.24
C TRP A 5 9.86 -5.13 20.46
N ASN A 6 11.12 -5.22 20.05
CA ASN A 6 11.58 -6.35 19.27
C ASN A 6 11.69 -7.59 20.17
N GLU A 7 12.31 -7.46 21.34
CA GLU A 7 12.41 -8.57 22.29
C GLU A 7 11.02 -9.06 22.73
N GLU A 8 10.10 -8.16 23.06
CA GLU A 8 8.73 -8.56 23.42
C GLU A 8 8.01 -9.30 22.29
N LEU A 9 8.17 -8.84 21.04
CA LEU A 9 7.58 -9.51 19.88
C LEU A 9 8.18 -10.90 19.69
N GLN A 10 9.51 -11.02 19.68
CA GLN A 10 10.18 -12.30 19.44
C GLN A 10 9.93 -13.30 20.57
N SER A 11 10.00 -12.85 21.83
CA SER A 11 9.63 -13.66 23.00
C SER A 11 8.22 -14.24 22.87
N CYS A 12 7.25 -13.45 22.38
CA CYS A 12 5.89 -13.96 22.15
C CYS A 12 5.83 -14.95 20.97
N ARG A 13 6.63 -14.75 19.91
CA ARG A 13 6.69 -15.69 18.77
C ARG A 13 7.31 -17.03 19.16
N GLU A 14 8.26 -17.02 20.07
CA GLU A 14 8.98 -18.20 20.58
C GLU A 14 8.15 -19.03 21.59
N PHE A 15 6.95 -18.59 21.96
CA PHE A 15 6.08 -19.39 22.81
C PHE A 15 5.77 -20.75 22.19
N PRO A 16 5.66 -21.81 23.02
CA PRO A 16 5.13 -23.09 22.60
C PRO A 16 3.78 -22.92 21.91
N HIS A 17 3.50 -23.79 20.93
CA HIS A 17 2.29 -23.74 20.12
C HIS A 17 1.85 -25.14 19.65
N GLY A 18 2.29 -26.18 20.36
CA GLY A 18 2.04 -27.58 20.01
C GLY A 18 0.60 -28.01 20.33
N ASN A 19 -0.02 -27.42 21.36
CA ASN A 19 -1.41 -27.67 21.71
C ASN A 19 -2.30 -26.42 21.56
N PRO A 20 -3.64 -26.57 21.49
CA PRO A 20 -4.56 -25.44 21.29
C PRO A 20 -4.47 -24.34 22.36
N GLN A 21 -4.25 -24.70 23.63
CA GLN A 21 -4.15 -23.73 24.72
C GLN A 21 -2.90 -22.87 24.60
N GLU A 22 -1.77 -23.49 24.23
CA GLU A 22 -0.52 -22.82 23.90
C GLU A 22 -0.69 -21.85 22.72
N ARG A 23 -1.37 -22.28 21.64
CA ARG A 23 -1.68 -21.41 20.49
C ARG A 23 -2.53 -20.19 20.88
N ILE A 24 -3.53 -20.38 21.73
CA ILE A 24 -4.37 -19.27 22.24
C ILE A 24 -3.53 -18.30 23.08
N LEU A 25 -2.68 -18.82 23.98
CA LEU A 25 -1.81 -18.00 24.81
C LEU A 25 -0.84 -17.17 23.97
N ARG A 26 -0.18 -17.81 23.00
CA ARG A 26 0.71 -17.19 22.02
C ARG A 26 -0.01 -16.11 21.22
N GLY A 27 -1.17 -16.44 20.64
CA GLY A 27 -1.98 -15.50 19.87
C GLY A 27 -2.38 -14.28 20.69
N ARG A 28 -2.83 -14.47 21.94
CA ARG A 28 -3.21 -13.37 22.85
C ARG A 28 -2.02 -12.47 23.18
N ALA A 29 -0.84 -13.06 23.44
CA ALA A 29 0.38 -12.30 23.73
C ALA A 29 0.82 -11.47 22.51
N LEU A 30 0.86 -12.08 21.32
CA LEU A 30 1.21 -11.41 20.06
C LEU A 30 0.24 -10.28 19.71
N TYR A 31 -1.06 -10.50 19.88
CA TYR A 31 -2.08 -9.49 19.64
C TYR A 31 -1.87 -8.28 20.57
N LYS A 32 -1.69 -8.53 21.87
CA LYS A 32 -1.47 -7.48 22.86
C LYS A 32 -0.20 -6.65 22.57
N VAL A 33 0.94 -7.31 22.33
CA VAL A 33 2.21 -6.62 22.04
C VAL A 33 2.09 -5.80 20.76
N THR A 34 1.45 -6.34 19.72
CA THR A 34 1.20 -5.60 18.47
C THR A 34 0.33 -4.37 18.69
N CYS A 35 -0.77 -4.47 19.45
CA CYS A 35 -1.62 -3.32 19.76
C CYS A 35 -0.86 -2.22 20.51
N ASP A 36 -0.11 -2.61 21.55
CA ASP A 36 0.70 -1.67 22.31
C ASP A 36 1.77 -0.98 21.43
N PHE A 37 2.42 -1.75 20.54
CA PHE A 37 3.41 -1.23 19.59
C PHE A 37 2.77 -0.21 18.64
N VAL A 38 1.59 -0.52 18.10
CA VAL A 38 0.85 0.37 17.20
C VAL A 38 0.49 1.67 17.91
N ASP A 39 0.02 1.62 19.15
CA ASP A 39 -0.30 2.83 19.93
C ASP A 39 0.94 3.71 20.16
N ALA A 40 2.09 3.10 20.44
CA ALA A 40 3.35 3.81 20.59
C ALA A 40 3.85 4.39 19.25
N ALA A 41 3.74 3.62 18.16
CA ALA A 41 4.09 4.03 16.81
C ALA A 41 3.25 5.22 16.34
N VAL A 42 1.94 5.24 16.65
CA VAL A 42 1.06 6.37 16.32
C VAL A 42 1.50 7.65 17.04
N LYS A 43 1.78 7.57 18.35
CA LYS A 43 2.25 8.72 19.13
C LYS A 43 3.60 9.23 18.61
N GLY A 44 4.52 8.31 18.31
CA GLY A 44 5.83 8.64 17.74
C GLY A 44 5.72 9.29 16.36
N ALA A 45 4.95 8.72 15.44
CA ALA A 45 4.74 9.27 14.10
C ALA A 45 4.10 10.66 14.13
N VAL A 46 3.09 10.88 14.99
CA VAL A 46 2.50 12.22 15.20
C VAL A 46 3.55 13.20 15.74
N GLY A 47 4.39 12.78 16.68
CA GLY A 47 5.49 13.59 17.20
C GLY A 47 6.55 13.95 16.15
N VAL A 48 6.89 13.02 15.25
CA VAL A 48 7.80 13.24 14.12
C VAL A 48 7.20 14.26 13.15
N ILE A 49 5.93 14.09 12.76
CA ILE A 49 5.25 15.00 11.82
C ILE A 49 5.11 16.41 12.39
N ASN A 50 4.80 16.53 13.68
CA ASN A 50 4.70 17.83 14.36
C ASN A 50 6.06 18.42 14.74
N ARG A 51 7.18 17.81 14.28
CA ARG A 51 8.56 18.25 14.54
C ARG A 51 8.92 18.32 16.03
N CYS A 52 8.24 17.52 16.86
CA CYS A 52 8.54 17.40 18.30
C CYS A 52 9.69 16.41 18.57
N ILE A 53 10.00 15.54 17.60
CA ILE A 53 11.09 14.57 17.67
C ILE A 53 12.13 14.97 16.62
N PRO A 54 13.38 15.28 17.02
CA PRO A 54 14.44 15.64 16.07
C PRO A 54 14.94 14.41 15.31
N PRO A 55 15.42 14.58 14.07
CA PRO A 55 16.04 13.49 13.32
C PRO A 55 17.39 13.09 13.93
N ILE A 56 17.76 11.83 13.77
CA ILE A 56 19.09 11.32 14.18
C ILE A 56 20.19 11.71 13.19
N ASN A 57 19.84 11.98 11.94
CA ASN A 57 20.71 12.42 10.86
C ASN A 57 20.32 13.82 10.35
N PRO A 58 20.47 14.89 11.16
CA PRO A 58 20.01 16.24 10.81
C PRO A 58 20.79 16.91 9.69
N THR A 59 21.92 16.33 9.26
CA THR A 59 22.76 16.84 8.17
C THR A 59 22.29 16.38 6.80
N ASP A 60 21.52 15.30 6.76
CA ASP A 60 21.02 14.72 5.51
C ASP A 60 19.81 15.55 5.03
N PRO A 61 19.43 15.47 3.74
CA PRO A 61 18.21 16.11 3.25
C PRO A 61 16.96 15.63 4.02
N GLU A 62 15.96 16.50 4.18
CA GLU A 62 14.75 16.19 4.98
C GLU A 62 14.02 14.91 4.51
N CYS A 63 14.12 14.58 3.22
CA CYS A 63 13.56 13.37 2.61
C CYS A 63 14.19 12.06 3.12
N PHE A 64 15.44 12.12 3.59
CA PHE A 64 16.20 11.00 4.15
C PHE A 64 16.30 11.03 5.67
N HIS A 65 15.63 11.99 6.33
CA HIS A 65 15.63 12.03 7.78
C HIS A 65 15.03 10.76 8.39
N MET A 66 15.78 10.21 9.33
CA MET A 66 15.45 9.08 10.17
C MET A 66 15.21 9.59 11.60
N TYR A 67 14.31 8.95 12.33
CA TYR A 67 13.97 9.35 13.70
C TYR A 67 13.91 8.12 14.60
N VAL A 68 14.26 8.30 15.87
CA VAL A 68 14.14 7.25 16.89
C VAL A 68 13.40 7.81 18.10
N HIS A 69 12.32 7.15 18.49
CA HIS A 69 11.57 7.52 19.68
C HIS A 69 10.95 6.28 20.32
N ASN A 70 11.08 6.16 21.65
CA ASN A 70 10.56 5.01 22.41
C ASN A 70 11.00 3.64 21.83
N ASN A 71 12.26 3.52 21.40
CA ASN A 71 12.83 2.34 20.74
C ASN A 71 12.08 1.89 19.48
N ILE A 72 11.46 2.83 18.78
CA ILE A 72 10.85 2.65 17.46
C ILE A 72 11.61 3.54 16.49
N PHE A 73 11.97 2.96 15.35
CA PHE A 73 12.56 3.63 14.21
C PHE A 73 11.45 4.20 13.32
N PHE A 74 11.61 5.45 12.87
CA PHE A 74 10.65 6.11 11.98
C PHE A 74 11.34 6.72 10.76
N SER A 75 10.68 6.60 9.60
CA SER A 75 11.09 7.24 8.35
C SER A 75 9.87 7.74 7.58
N PHE A 76 10.05 8.79 6.79
CA PHE A 76 9.01 9.27 5.87
C PHE A 76 8.95 8.41 4.61
N ALA A 77 7.74 8.23 4.09
CA ALA A 77 7.54 7.72 2.74
C ALA A 77 7.02 8.82 1.81
N VAL A 78 7.35 8.74 0.52
CA VAL A 78 6.96 9.72 -0.51
C VAL A 78 5.79 9.22 -1.35
N ASP A 79 4.94 10.14 -1.78
CA ASP A 79 3.80 9.88 -2.65
C ASP A 79 4.19 10.07 -4.12
N SER A 80 5.04 9.18 -4.64
CA SER A 80 5.59 9.23 -6.02
C SER A 80 4.48 9.40 -7.08
N ASP A 81 3.40 8.62 -6.95
CA ASP A 81 2.27 8.62 -7.88
C ASP A 81 1.61 10.01 -8.05
N TYR A 82 1.70 10.90 -7.05
CA TYR A 82 1.15 12.25 -7.12
C TYR A 82 2.19 13.28 -7.53
N GLU A 83 3.45 13.10 -7.11
CA GLU A 83 4.53 14.01 -7.48
C GLU A 83 4.77 14.05 -8.98
N ASP A 84 4.77 12.90 -9.65
CA ASP A 84 5.00 12.80 -11.10
C ASP A 84 3.96 13.60 -11.88
N ILE A 85 2.69 13.48 -11.48
CA ILE A 85 1.56 14.21 -12.08
C ILE A 85 1.65 15.72 -11.78
N SER A 86 2.18 16.11 -10.62
CA SER A 86 2.33 17.52 -10.25
C SER A 86 3.52 18.22 -10.94
N LYS A 87 4.59 17.47 -11.24
CA LYS A 87 5.82 17.98 -11.87
C LYS A 87 5.60 18.32 -13.35
N ASP A 88 4.73 17.58 -14.05
CA ASP A 88 4.32 17.86 -15.43
C ASP A 88 3.51 19.16 -15.59
N HIS A 89 3.10 19.80 -14.49
CA HIS A 89 2.13 20.90 -14.51
C HIS A 89 2.54 22.15 -13.71
N LYS A 90 3.84 22.39 -13.45
CA LYS A 90 4.26 23.75 -13.09
C LYS A 90 4.09 24.66 -14.32
N PRO A 91 3.19 25.66 -14.30
CA PRO A 91 3.13 26.63 -15.39
C PRO A 91 4.41 27.46 -15.38
N ASP A 92 5.06 27.58 -16.53
CA ASP A 92 6.16 28.51 -16.78
C ASP A 92 5.74 29.93 -16.42
N CYS A 93 6.00 30.32 -15.17
CA CYS A 93 5.91 31.70 -14.72
C CYS A 93 7.32 32.30 -14.75
N GLN A 94 7.92 32.36 -15.93
CA GLN A 94 9.09 33.19 -16.17
C GLN A 94 8.63 34.58 -16.62
N ASN A 95 8.85 35.59 -15.78
CA ASN A 95 9.07 36.94 -16.27
C ASN A 95 10.12 37.64 -15.41
N GLY A 96 11.27 37.91 -16.01
CA GLY A 96 12.42 38.55 -15.36
C GLY A 96 13.72 38.46 -16.16
N SER A 97 13.67 38.85 -17.44
CA SER A 97 14.75 39.06 -18.42
C SER A 97 16.19 39.27 -17.88
N SER A 98 17.12 38.46 -18.39
CA SER A 98 18.47 38.92 -18.80
C SER A 98 18.67 38.55 -20.27
N ARG A 99 18.47 39.53 -21.14
CA ARG A 99 18.51 39.42 -22.60
C ARG A 99 19.97 39.52 -23.09
N SER A 100 20.44 38.57 -23.88
CA SER A 100 21.42 38.87 -24.93
C SER A 100 21.03 38.13 -26.20
N THR A 101 20.71 38.95 -27.19
CA THR A 101 20.12 38.69 -28.49
C THR A 101 21.08 38.00 -29.47
N LYS A 102 20.59 36.96 -30.15
CA LYS A 102 21.14 36.53 -31.44
C LYS A 102 20.78 37.57 -32.51
N VAL A 103 21.77 38.03 -33.27
CA VAL A 103 21.57 38.83 -34.49
C VAL A 103 22.43 38.22 -35.62
N SER A 104 21.70 37.72 -36.62
CA SER A 104 21.90 37.71 -38.08
C SER A 104 23.21 37.23 -38.74
N SER A 105 23.03 36.26 -39.65
CA SER A 105 23.94 35.84 -40.73
C SER A 105 24.06 36.88 -41.87
N PRO A 106 25.04 36.74 -42.78
CA PRO A 106 24.69 36.34 -44.16
C PRO A 106 25.64 35.34 -44.86
N ASP A 107 25.11 34.76 -45.94
CA ASP A 107 25.60 33.68 -46.83
C ASP A 107 26.90 33.92 -47.59
N VAL A 108 27.65 32.84 -47.97
CA VAL A 108 28.19 32.53 -49.33
C VAL A 108 28.60 31.03 -49.46
N ILE A 109 27.86 30.27 -50.31
CA ILE A 109 28.24 29.32 -51.41
C ILE A 109 29.47 28.38 -51.18
N THR A 110 29.44 27.02 -51.22
CA THR A 110 29.06 26.08 -52.32
C THR A 110 29.05 24.60 -51.81
N LYS A 111 28.22 23.72 -52.39
CA LYS A 111 28.14 22.23 -52.22
C LYS A 111 29.23 21.47 -53.03
N PRO A 112 29.30 20.11 -53.10
CA PRO A 112 28.84 18.99 -52.24
C PRO A 112 29.98 17.97 -51.89
N ASP A 113 29.75 16.98 -51.00
CA ASP A 113 30.00 15.53 -51.27
C ASP A 113 29.99 14.61 -50.02
N ALA A 114 29.88 13.32 -50.33
CA ALA A 114 29.41 12.16 -49.59
C ALA A 114 30.23 11.63 -48.39
N ASN A 115 29.51 10.79 -47.62
CA ASN A 115 29.93 9.57 -46.90
C ASN A 115 30.64 9.64 -45.52
N HIS A 116 29.91 9.06 -44.55
CA HIS A 116 30.31 8.20 -43.43
C HIS A 116 31.52 8.55 -42.54
N GLY A 117 31.24 8.73 -41.25
CA GLY A 117 32.21 8.52 -40.17
C GLY A 117 31.63 8.82 -38.80
N LYS A 118 31.60 7.81 -37.92
CA LYS A 118 31.04 7.76 -36.56
C LYS A 118 31.50 8.91 -35.65
N SER A 119 30.59 9.43 -34.83
CA SER A 119 30.89 10.32 -33.70
C SER A 119 30.45 9.68 -32.39
N ALA A 120 31.39 9.55 -31.46
CA ALA A 120 31.18 9.14 -30.08
C ALA A 120 30.37 10.21 -29.33
N GLU A 121 29.36 9.79 -28.59
CA GLU A 121 28.59 10.64 -27.68
C GLU A 121 29.27 10.71 -26.30
N VAL A 122 29.43 11.94 -25.83
CA VAL A 122 29.93 12.31 -24.51
C VAL A 122 28.77 12.19 -23.52
N VAL A 123 28.96 11.39 -22.48
CA VAL A 123 27.98 11.11 -21.42
C VAL A 123 27.82 12.34 -20.52
N ASP A 124 26.58 12.82 -20.40
CA ASP A 124 26.16 13.89 -19.48
C ASP A 124 26.03 13.32 -18.06
N SER A 125 26.82 13.85 -17.13
CA SER A 125 27.07 13.31 -15.78
C SER A 125 26.10 13.85 -14.72
N LYS A 126 24.89 14.26 -15.12
CA LYS A 126 23.87 14.85 -14.21
C LYS A 126 22.70 13.93 -13.86
N SER A 127 22.68 12.68 -14.32
CA SER A 127 21.57 11.74 -14.10
C SER A 127 21.80 10.71 -12.98
N GLU A 128 23.02 10.48 -12.51
CA GLU A 128 23.30 9.37 -11.59
C GLU A 128 22.91 9.65 -10.13
N GLU A 129 23.15 10.86 -9.59
CA GLU A 129 22.79 11.21 -8.20
C GLU A 129 21.27 11.27 -7.98
N ALA A 130 20.51 11.73 -8.98
CA ALA A 130 19.05 11.80 -8.89
C ALA A 130 18.40 10.40 -8.96
N GLN A 131 18.97 9.48 -9.75
CA GLN A 131 18.50 8.09 -9.86
C GLN A 131 18.85 7.25 -8.62
N LEU A 132 19.98 7.54 -7.96
CA LEU A 132 20.35 6.92 -6.68
C LEU A 132 19.43 7.37 -5.55
N ALA A 133 19.09 8.65 -5.49
CA ALA A 133 18.19 9.20 -4.46
C ALA A 133 16.76 8.61 -4.53
N ASP A 134 16.24 8.37 -5.74
CA ASP A 134 14.89 7.82 -5.96
C ASP A 134 14.82 6.31 -5.65
N SER A 135 15.97 5.62 -5.65
CA SER A 135 16.05 4.18 -5.36
C SER A 135 16.07 3.85 -3.87
N GLU A 136 16.52 4.77 -3.00
CA GLU A 136 16.70 4.52 -1.56
C GLU A 136 15.52 5.02 -0.72
N GLN A 137 14.74 5.98 -1.25
CA GLN A 137 13.62 6.53 -0.51
C GLN A 137 12.36 5.65 -0.62
N ALA A 138 11.75 5.34 0.52
CA ALA A 138 10.52 4.55 0.55
C ALA A 138 9.36 5.32 -0.12
N THR A 139 8.78 4.78 -1.19
CA THR A 139 7.50 5.29 -1.73
C THR A 139 6.30 4.72 -0.97
N TYR A 140 5.13 5.33 -1.14
CA TYR A 140 3.87 4.86 -0.58
C TYR A 140 3.54 3.43 -1.02
N ALA A 141 3.81 3.07 -2.28
CA ALA A 141 3.58 1.72 -2.79
C ALA A 141 4.54 0.73 -2.12
N SER A 142 5.81 1.11 -2.06
CA SER A 142 6.91 0.34 -1.50
C SER A 142 6.66 -0.03 -0.02
N ALA A 143 6.29 0.96 0.81
CA ALA A 143 5.99 0.76 2.23
C ALA A 143 4.77 -0.15 2.44
N ASN A 144 3.72 -0.02 1.61
CA ASN A 144 2.56 -0.92 1.71
C ASN A 144 2.92 -2.36 1.33
N ASN A 145 3.80 -2.55 0.35
CA ASN A 145 4.22 -3.89 -0.03
C ASN A 145 5.15 -4.50 1.02
N ASP A 146 6.07 -3.72 1.59
CA ASP A 146 6.93 -4.17 2.70
C ASP A 146 6.12 -4.62 3.93
N LEU A 147 5.09 -3.86 4.32
CA LEU A 147 4.18 -4.28 5.39
C LEU A 147 3.45 -5.59 5.07
N LYS A 148 3.02 -5.79 3.82
CA LYS A 148 2.38 -7.04 3.40
C LYS A 148 3.37 -8.20 3.36
N GLY A 149 4.59 -7.98 2.89
CA GLY A 149 5.65 -8.98 2.88
C GLY A 149 6.04 -9.39 4.29
N THR A 150 6.24 -8.41 5.18
CA THR A 150 6.45 -8.64 6.62
C THR A 150 5.32 -9.47 7.21
N LYS A 151 4.06 -9.14 6.91
CA LYS A 151 2.91 -9.94 7.34
C LYS A 151 2.96 -11.37 6.79
N ALA A 152 3.30 -11.56 5.52
CA ALA A 152 3.37 -12.88 4.91
C ALA A 152 4.46 -13.76 5.54
N TYR A 153 5.65 -13.22 5.79
CA TYR A 153 6.71 -13.95 6.52
C TYR A 153 6.34 -14.20 7.99
N GLN A 154 5.63 -13.28 8.64
CA GLN A 154 5.11 -13.49 9.99
C GLN A 154 4.11 -14.64 10.05
N GLU A 155 3.25 -14.78 9.03
CA GLU A 155 2.24 -15.85 8.88
C GLU A 155 2.87 -17.19 8.46
N ALA A 156 3.96 -17.17 7.70
CA ALA A 156 4.73 -18.39 7.37
C ALA A 156 5.41 -19.03 8.59
N ASP A 157 5.63 -18.22 9.63
CA ASP A 157 6.02 -18.65 10.98
C ASP A 157 7.18 -19.65 11.07
N VAL A 158 8.21 -19.44 10.23
CA VAL A 158 9.41 -20.29 10.17
C VAL A 158 10.28 -20.11 11.41
N SER A 159 10.67 -21.24 12.02
CA SER A 159 11.47 -21.24 13.24
C SER A 159 12.85 -20.61 13.02
N GLY A 160 13.22 -19.69 13.92
CA GLY A 160 14.53 -19.03 13.87
C GLY A 160 14.70 -18.00 12.75
N LEU A 161 13.64 -17.68 12.00
CA LEU A 161 13.57 -16.56 11.06
C LEU A 161 12.60 -15.51 11.60
N HIS A 162 13.10 -14.31 11.86
CA HIS A 162 12.38 -13.25 12.55
C HIS A 162 12.13 -12.06 11.64
N ASN A 163 11.11 -11.28 11.99
CA ASN A 163 10.75 -10.03 11.33
C ASN A 163 10.49 -8.96 12.40
N LEU A 164 10.40 -7.70 11.96
CA LEU A 164 10.15 -6.57 12.84
C LEU A 164 8.65 -6.33 13.03
N ALA A 165 8.31 -5.69 14.15
CA ALA A 165 7.03 -5.03 14.27
C ALA A 165 7.01 -3.84 13.30
N MET A 166 5.93 -3.71 12.51
CA MET A 166 5.82 -2.64 11.51
C MET A 166 4.43 -2.03 11.52
N ALA A 167 4.37 -0.70 11.50
CA ALA A 167 3.17 0.08 11.31
C ALA A 167 3.40 1.23 10.32
N ILE A 168 2.37 1.57 9.56
CA ILE A 168 2.34 2.71 8.65
C ILE A 168 1.28 3.67 9.17
N VAL A 169 1.68 4.92 9.42
CA VAL A 169 0.83 5.96 9.96
C VAL A 169 0.71 7.09 8.95
N ASP A 170 -0.51 7.31 8.45
CA ASP A 170 -0.85 8.45 7.60
C ASP A 170 -1.43 9.57 8.50
N TYR A 171 -0.77 10.74 8.53
CA TYR A 171 -1.24 11.89 9.32
C TYR A 171 -0.79 13.21 8.67
N ARG A 172 -1.68 14.22 8.64
CA ARG A 172 -1.45 15.54 8.01
C ARG A 172 -0.86 15.49 6.59
N GLY A 173 -1.28 14.50 5.81
CA GLY A 173 -0.78 14.32 4.44
C GLY A 173 0.59 13.65 4.31
N HIS A 174 1.26 13.37 5.42
CA HIS A 174 2.48 12.58 5.46
C HIS A 174 2.18 11.11 5.72
N ARG A 175 3.09 10.24 5.29
CA ARG A 175 3.15 8.83 5.70
C ARG A 175 4.46 8.61 6.43
N VAL A 176 4.36 8.03 7.61
CA VAL A 176 5.51 7.59 8.40
C VAL A 176 5.47 6.08 8.52
N VAL A 177 6.57 5.42 8.20
CA VAL A 177 6.82 4.01 8.49
C VAL A 177 7.44 3.93 9.88
N ALA A 178 6.92 3.05 10.72
CA ALA A 178 7.39 2.82 12.08
C ALA A 178 7.78 1.34 12.22
N GLN A 179 9.02 1.07 12.66
CA GLN A 179 9.57 -0.28 12.78
C GLN A 179 10.23 -0.48 14.15
N SER A 180 10.15 -1.68 14.72
CA SER A 180 10.99 -2.05 15.87
C SER A 180 12.46 -2.09 15.46
N ILE A 181 13.37 -1.90 16.42
CA ILE A 181 14.81 -1.83 16.15
C ILE A 181 15.46 -3.20 16.35
N ILE A 182 16.35 -3.60 15.44
CA ILE A 182 17.20 -4.77 15.63
C ILE A 182 18.26 -4.47 16.70
N PRO A 183 18.40 -5.31 17.74
CA PRO A 183 19.41 -5.12 18.77
C PRO A 183 20.83 -5.02 18.19
N GLY A 184 21.59 -3.99 18.56
CA GLY A 184 23.01 -3.82 18.20
C GLY A 184 23.27 -3.10 16.87
N ILE A 185 22.26 -2.85 16.03
CA ILE A 185 22.47 -2.24 14.71
C ILE A 185 22.86 -0.76 14.78
N LEU A 186 22.32 -0.03 15.77
CA LEU A 186 22.61 1.40 15.97
C LEU A 186 23.91 1.64 16.75
N GLN A 187 24.44 0.62 17.44
CA GLN A 187 25.61 0.74 18.31
C GLN A 187 26.93 0.52 17.55
N GLY A 188 26.87 0.08 16.30
CA GLY A 188 28.05 -0.13 15.45
C GLY A 188 28.81 -1.43 15.73
N ASP A 189 28.29 -2.31 16.59
CA ASP A 189 29.00 -3.50 17.06
C ASP A 189 29.11 -4.64 16.02
N LYS A 190 28.37 -4.56 14.89
CA LYS A 190 28.42 -5.56 13.80
C LYS A 190 28.41 -4.86 12.42
N SER A 191 29.57 -4.36 11.99
CA SER A 191 29.74 -3.70 10.68
C SER A 191 29.52 -4.61 9.45
N ASP A 192 29.60 -5.95 9.62
CA ASP A 192 29.27 -6.97 8.61
C ASP A 192 28.06 -7.82 9.06
N SER A 193 26.93 -7.16 9.37
CA SER A 193 25.72 -7.86 9.83
C SER A 193 24.83 -8.39 8.69
N LEU A 194 25.06 -7.97 7.44
CA LEU A 194 24.31 -8.44 6.27
C LEU A 194 24.78 -9.83 5.84
N LEU A 195 23.93 -10.83 6.01
CA LEU A 195 24.20 -12.23 5.66
C LEU A 195 23.43 -12.71 4.43
N TYR A 196 22.41 -11.98 3.98
CA TYR A 196 21.56 -12.42 2.87
C TYR A 196 21.01 -11.23 2.08
N GLY A 197 21.06 -11.30 0.75
CA GLY A 197 20.56 -10.27 -0.15
C GLY A 197 21.52 -9.07 -0.30
N SER A 198 21.00 -7.89 -0.63
CA SER A 198 21.82 -6.75 -1.06
C SER A 198 21.33 -5.41 -0.52
N VAL A 199 22.27 -4.51 -0.25
CA VAL A 199 22.03 -3.11 0.17
C VAL A 199 22.33 -2.10 -0.95
N ASP A 200 22.98 -2.53 -2.03
CA ASP A 200 23.54 -1.69 -3.08
C ASP A 200 22.96 -2.02 -4.47
N ASN A 201 21.68 -2.38 -4.50
CA ASN A 201 20.94 -2.76 -5.70
C ASN A 201 21.62 -3.90 -6.48
N GLY A 202 22.01 -4.96 -5.78
CA GLY A 202 22.53 -6.19 -6.38
C GLY A 202 23.99 -6.11 -6.86
N LYS A 203 24.70 -5.00 -6.62
CA LYS A 203 26.14 -4.91 -6.96
C LYS A 203 26.94 -5.90 -6.11
N LYS A 204 26.68 -5.95 -4.80
CA LYS A 204 27.19 -6.97 -3.88
C LYS A 204 26.00 -7.69 -3.23
N ILE A 205 25.94 -8.99 -3.42
CA ILE A 205 24.93 -9.85 -2.81
C ILE A 205 25.62 -10.71 -1.75
N SER A 206 25.13 -10.61 -0.52
CA SER A 206 25.59 -11.44 0.60
C SER A 206 24.78 -12.73 0.64
N TRP A 207 25.43 -13.82 1.00
CA TRP A 207 24.78 -15.13 1.08
C TRP A 207 25.38 -15.96 2.21
N ASN A 208 24.52 -16.63 2.97
CA ASN A 208 24.88 -17.51 4.06
C ASN A 208 23.99 -18.76 4.01
N GLU A 209 24.59 -19.94 4.13
CA GLU A 209 23.91 -21.23 4.01
C GLU A 209 22.82 -21.44 5.07
N THR A 210 23.12 -21.17 6.34
CA THR A 210 22.18 -21.32 7.45
C THR A 210 21.01 -20.33 7.37
N PHE A 211 21.27 -19.11 6.90
CA PHE A 211 20.21 -18.14 6.64
C PHE A 211 19.35 -18.61 5.45
N HIS A 212 19.99 -19.07 4.39
CA HIS A 212 19.33 -19.50 3.16
C HIS A 212 18.36 -20.65 3.39
N SER A 213 18.72 -21.67 4.18
CA SER A 213 17.83 -22.80 4.47
C SER A 213 16.51 -22.37 5.11
N LYS A 214 16.56 -21.40 6.04
CA LYS A 214 15.37 -20.82 6.68
C LYS A 214 14.53 -20.02 5.67
N VAL A 215 15.17 -19.28 4.77
CA VAL A 215 14.46 -18.52 3.72
C VAL A 215 13.81 -19.47 2.72
N VAL A 216 14.43 -20.60 2.38
CA VAL A 216 13.84 -21.63 1.51
C VAL A 216 12.60 -22.25 2.16
N GLU A 217 12.62 -22.51 3.47
CA GLU A 217 11.44 -22.99 4.20
C GLU A 217 10.28 -21.98 4.12
N ALA A 218 10.57 -20.70 4.31
CA ALA A 218 9.56 -19.63 4.15
C ALA A 218 9.09 -19.52 2.69
N ALA A 219 9.99 -19.66 1.73
CA ALA A 219 9.71 -19.56 0.30
C ALA A 219 8.69 -20.60 -0.17
N LYS A 220 8.75 -21.84 0.34
CA LYS A 220 7.76 -22.90 0.03
C LYS A 220 6.34 -22.46 0.41
N GLN A 221 6.16 -21.93 1.61
CA GLN A 221 4.85 -21.44 2.07
C GLN A 221 4.36 -20.19 1.31
N LEU A 222 5.28 -19.42 0.72
CA LEU A 222 5.00 -18.19 0.00
C LEU A 222 4.91 -18.37 -1.52
N HIS A 223 5.02 -19.61 -2.03
CA HIS A 223 5.11 -19.95 -3.45
C HIS A 223 6.26 -19.25 -4.20
N LEU A 224 7.41 -19.10 -3.53
CA LEU A 224 8.61 -18.49 -4.07
C LEU A 224 9.60 -19.55 -4.57
N LYS A 225 10.08 -19.36 -5.80
CA LYS A 225 11.07 -20.23 -6.44
C LYS A 225 12.47 -19.87 -5.98
N GLU A 226 13.25 -20.88 -5.62
CA GLU A 226 14.69 -20.75 -5.47
C GLU A 226 15.33 -20.56 -6.86
N HIS A 227 16.07 -19.48 -7.04
CA HIS A 227 16.57 -19.04 -8.35
C HIS A 227 17.98 -18.46 -8.20
N VAL A 228 18.69 -18.34 -9.33
CA VAL A 228 20.06 -17.82 -9.35
C VAL A 228 20.09 -16.43 -9.97
N VAL A 229 20.83 -15.53 -9.35
CA VAL A 229 21.05 -14.15 -9.80
C VAL A 229 22.53 -13.89 -9.95
N LEU A 230 22.91 -12.99 -10.86
CA LEU A 230 24.29 -12.53 -11.01
C LEU A 230 24.49 -11.25 -10.19
N ASP A 231 25.56 -11.20 -9.41
CA ASP A 231 26.01 -9.96 -8.78
C ASP A 231 26.61 -8.97 -9.80
N GLY A 232 27.02 -7.79 -9.32
CA GLY A 232 27.68 -6.78 -10.16
C GLY A 232 29.00 -7.23 -10.79
N SER A 233 29.62 -8.29 -10.24
CA SER A 233 30.85 -8.91 -10.75
C SER A 233 30.58 -10.09 -11.68
N GLY A 234 29.32 -10.49 -11.87
CA GLY A 234 28.91 -11.64 -12.69
C GLY A 234 28.96 -12.99 -11.96
N ASN A 235 29.09 -13.02 -10.64
CA ASN A 235 29.07 -14.26 -9.86
C ASN A 235 27.63 -14.76 -9.66
N PRO A 236 27.35 -16.05 -9.91
CA PRO A 236 26.04 -16.63 -9.68
C PRO A 236 25.79 -16.89 -8.19
N ILE A 237 24.70 -16.36 -7.65
CA ILE A 237 24.29 -16.52 -6.26
C ILE A 237 22.84 -17.03 -6.21
N LYS A 238 22.61 -18.05 -5.39
CA LYS A 238 21.31 -18.73 -5.28
C LYS A 238 20.48 -18.09 -4.18
N LEU A 239 19.31 -17.57 -4.53
CA LEU A 239 18.39 -16.90 -3.61
C LEU A 239 17.01 -17.54 -3.64
N ALA A 240 16.30 -17.49 -2.51
CA ALA A 240 14.89 -17.89 -2.36
C ALA A 240 13.98 -16.70 -2.00
N ALA A 241 14.55 -15.49 -1.98
CA ALA A 241 13.85 -14.23 -1.81
C ALA A 241 14.34 -13.22 -2.86
N THR A 242 13.80 -12.00 -2.81
CA THR A 242 14.19 -10.90 -3.71
C THR A 242 15.63 -10.45 -3.48
N VAL A 243 16.31 -9.95 -4.51
CA VAL A 243 17.71 -9.44 -4.36
C VAL A 243 17.80 -8.33 -3.31
N GLU A 244 16.78 -7.48 -3.24
CA GLU A 244 16.72 -6.33 -2.33
C GLU A 244 16.42 -6.69 -0.87
N CYS A 245 16.07 -7.95 -0.56
CA CYS A 245 15.82 -8.31 0.82
C CYS A 245 17.12 -8.17 1.63
N LYS A 246 16.99 -7.90 2.93
CA LYS A 246 18.14 -7.81 3.84
C LYS A 246 18.00 -8.85 4.93
N GLY A 247 18.89 -9.84 4.91
CA GLY A 247 19.07 -10.78 6.01
C GLY A 247 20.14 -10.27 6.96
N ILE A 248 19.75 -9.96 8.19
CA ILE A 248 20.62 -9.35 9.21
C ILE A 248 20.64 -10.25 10.44
N VAL A 249 21.80 -10.39 11.09
CA VAL A 249 21.88 -11.03 12.42
C VAL A 249 22.01 -9.98 13.51
N GLY A 250 21.06 -9.98 14.45
CA GLY A 250 21.06 -9.10 15.61
C GLY A 250 22.16 -9.45 16.62
N SER A 251 22.40 -8.56 17.58
CA SER A 251 23.28 -8.85 18.73
C SER A 251 22.71 -9.91 19.69
N ASP A 252 21.43 -10.24 19.54
CA ASP A 252 20.74 -11.36 20.20
C ASP A 252 20.87 -12.69 19.44
N ASP A 253 21.71 -12.74 18.39
CA ASP A 253 21.96 -13.89 17.51
C ASP A 253 20.73 -14.41 16.74
N ARG A 254 19.63 -13.65 16.75
CA ARG A 254 18.45 -13.92 15.92
C ARG A 254 18.68 -13.46 14.48
N HIS A 255 18.14 -14.24 13.54
CA HIS A 255 18.19 -13.96 12.11
C HIS A 255 16.95 -13.18 11.68
N TYR A 256 17.13 -11.98 11.14
CA TYR A 256 16.07 -11.07 10.72
C TYR A 256 16.02 -10.93 9.20
N ILE A 257 14.84 -11.04 8.60
CA ILE A 257 14.64 -10.73 7.18
C ILE A 257 13.76 -9.48 7.00
N LEU A 258 14.27 -8.52 6.22
CA LEU A 258 13.70 -7.20 6.00
C LEU A 258 13.58 -6.88 4.50
N ASP A 259 12.99 -5.72 4.20
CA ASP A 259 12.82 -5.15 2.86
C ASP A 259 12.07 -6.10 1.92
N LEU A 260 10.88 -6.50 2.36
CA LEU A 260 10.04 -7.54 1.77
C LEU A 260 9.03 -6.94 0.78
N MET A 261 9.53 -6.10 -0.12
CA MET A 261 8.69 -5.24 -0.98
C MET A 261 8.11 -5.96 -2.20
N ARG A 262 8.62 -7.16 -2.54
CA ARG A 262 8.18 -7.98 -3.70
C ARG A 262 8.12 -9.47 -3.35
N VAL A 263 7.46 -9.81 -2.25
CA VAL A 263 7.22 -11.21 -1.85
C VAL A 263 6.32 -11.95 -2.85
N THR A 264 5.43 -11.24 -3.55
CA THR A 264 4.62 -11.82 -4.62
C THR A 264 5.14 -11.45 -6.01
N PRO A 265 4.81 -12.24 -7.04
CA PRO A 265 5.26 -11.98 -8.40
C PRO A 265 4.82 -10.62 -8.92
N ARG A 266 5.59 -10.07 -9.85
CA ARG A 266 5.18 -8.85 -10.55
C ARG A 266 3.95 -9.06 -11.41
N ASP A 267 3.21 -7.98 -11.56
CA ASP A 267 2.08 -7.92 -12.46
C ASP A 267 2.58 -7.67 -13.89
N SER A 268 2.53 -8.71 -14.72
CA SER A 268 2.99 -8.63 -16.12
C SER A 268 2.18 -7.65 -16.97
N ASN A 269 1.03 -7.16 -16.49
CA ASN A 269 0.25 -6.13 -17.18
C ASN A 269 0.78 -4.70 -16.91
N TYR A 270 1.70 -4.55 -15.96
CA TYR A 270 2.32 -3.27 -15.57
C TYR A 270 3.84 -3.46 -15.44
N ILE A 271 4.53 -3.42 -16.57
CA ILE A 271 5.99 -3.54 -16.67
C ILE A 271 6.58 -2.15 -16.95
N GLY A 272 7.76 -1.87 -16.41
CA GLY A 272 8.44 -0.57 -16.54
C GLY A 272 9.07 -0.15 -15.22
N GLN A 273 9.90 0.90 -15.27
CA GLN A 273 10.53 1.46 -14.07
C GLN A 273 9.49 2.15 -13.17
N GLU A 274 8.54 2.84 -13.78
CA GLU A 274 7.36 3.46 -13.17
C GLU A 274 6.43 2.43 -12.49
N HIS A 275 6.59 1.15 -12.81
CA HIS A 275 5.77 0.06 -12.30
C HIS A 275 6.56 -0.95 -11.45
N ARG A 276 7.77 -0.60 -10.98
CA ARG A 276 8.64 -1.48 -10.18
C ARG A 276 7.95 -2.18 -9.00
N PHE A 277 7.03 -1.51 -8.32
CA PHE A 277 6.30 -2.04 -7.16
C PHE A 277 4.92 -2.62 -7.49
N CYS A 278 4.64 -2.85 -8.77
CA CYS A 278 3.40 -3.46 -9.24
C CYS A 278 3.46 -4.98 -9.12
N VAL A 279 3.02 -5.49 -7.96
CA VAL A 279 2.95 -6.92 -7.67
C VAL A 279 1.51 -7.42 -7.59
N LEU A 280 1.32 -8.69 -7.95
CA LEU A 280 0.08 -9.44 -7.82
C LEU A 280 -0.25 -9.69 -6.34
N ARG A 281 -1.52 -9.85 -5.98
CA ARG A 281 -1.90 -10.11 -4.57
C ARG A 281 -1.70 -11.60 -4.20
N PRO A 282 -1.35 -11.92 -2.95
CA PRO A 282 -1.22 -13.32 -2.50
C PRO A 282 -2.47 -14.17 -2.75
N GLU A 283 -3.65 -13.59 -2.58
CA GLU A 283 -4.94 -14.27 -2.77
C GLU A 283 -5.14 -14.70 -4.23
N LEU A 284 -4.64 -13.91 -5.20
CA LEU A 284 -4.62 -14.31 -6.61
C LEU A 284 -3.67 -15.47 -6.85
N ILE A 285 -2.47 -15.41 -6.24
CA ILE A 285 -1.46 -16.46 -6.40
C ILE A 285 -1.97 -17.79 -5.84
N ALA A 286 -2.55 -17.78 -4.64
CA ALA A 286 -3.15 -18.98 -4.05
C ALA A 286 -4.24 -19.58 -4.96
N SER A 287 -5.17 -18.75 -5.45
CA SER A 287 -6.23 -19.20 -6.37
C SER A 287 -5.68 -19.72 -7.71
N PHE A 288 -4.64 -19.09 -8.25
CA PHE A 288 -3.99 -19.53 -9.49
C PHE A 288 -3.28 -20.88 -9.32
N VAL A 289 -2.53 -21.05 -8.22
CA VAL A 289 -1.82 -22.31 -7.90
C VAL A 289 -2.82 -23.46 -7.73
N GLU A 290 -3.93 -23.21 -7.05
CA GLU A 290 -5.02 -24.19 -6.91
C GLU A 290 -5.59 -24.60 -8.28
N VAL A 291 -5.94 -23.64 -9.13
CA VAL A 291 -6.50 -23.94 -10.47
C VAL A 291 -5.51 -24.67 -11.36
N GLU A 292 -4.24 -24.28 -11.35
CA GLU A 292 -3.21 -24.90 -12.18
C GLU A 292 -2.85 -26.32 -11.68
N SER A 293 -2.80 -26.54 -10.37
CA SER A 293 -2.59 -27.88 -9.81
C SER A 293 -3.72 -28.84 -10.19
N ILE A 294 -4.98 -28.38 -10.17
CA ILE A 294 -6.14 -29.14 -10.66
C ILE A 294 -5.95 -29.48 -12.14
N LYS A 295 -5.59 -28.52 -12.99
CA LYS A 295 -5.35 -28.77 -14.42
C LYS A 295 -4.21 -29.77 -14.67
N GLN A 296 -3.14 -29.71 -13.88
CA GLN A 296 -2.01 -30.65 -13.99
C GLN A 296 -2.44 -32.08 -13.60
N SER A 297 -3.19 -32.23 -12.50
CA SER A 297 -3.71 -33.54 -12.07
C SER A 297 -4.66 -34.17 -13.09
N LEU A 298 -5.48 -33.37 -13.76
CA LEU A 298 -6.37 -33.84 -14.82
C LEU A 298 -5.60 -34.29 -16.07
N LYS A 299 -4.51 -33.60 -16.42
CA LYS A 299 -3.63 -34.00 -17.54
C LYS A 299 -2.87 -35.30 -17.26
N GLN A 300 -2.45 -35.54 -16.01
CA GLN A 300 -1.77 -36.78 -15.62
C GLN A 300 -2.70 -38.01 -15.56
N LYS A 301 -4.02 -37.80 -15.42
CA LYS A 301 -5.03 -38.88 -15.39
C LYS A 301 -5.48 -39.39 -16.77
N VAL A 302 -4.92 -38.89 -17.87
CA VAL A 302 -5.18 -39.41 -19.22
C VAL A 302 -3.93 -40.16 -19.73
N PRO A 303 -3.82 -41.49 -19.56
CA PRO A 303 -2.87 -42.28 -20.32
C PRO A 303 -3.38 -42.45 -21.76
N ASP A 304 -2.51 -42.23 -22.74
CA ASP A 304 -2.74 -42.58 -24.14
C ASP A 304 -3.17 -44.05 -24.25
N ALA A 305 -4.44 -44.28 -24.58
CA ALA A 305 -4.92 -45.53 -25.15
C ALA A 305 -5.39 -45.25 -26.59
N PRO A 306 -4.96 -46.02 -27.59
CA PRO A 306 -5.37 -45.80 -28.96
C PRO A 306 -6.86 -46.07 -29.11
N VAL A 307 -7.51 -45.18 -29.85
CA VAL A 307 -8.91 -45.23 -30.25
C VAL A 307 -9.23 -46.58 -30.89
N ALA A 308 -10.07 -47.37 -30.22
CA ALA A 308 -10.84 -48.44 -30.84
C ALA A 308 -12.31 -48.26 -30.44
N SER A 309 -13.11 -47.90 -31.45
CA SER A 309 -14.56 -47.83 -31.45
C SER A 309 -15.23 -49.12 -30.98
N THR A 310 -16.31 -49.03 -30.20
CA THR A 310 -17.67 -49.43 -30.62
C THR A 310 -18.70 -49.37 -29.46
N SER A 311 -19.81 -48.70 -29.76
CA SER A 311 -21.22 -48.96 -29.41
C SER A 311 -21.67 -49.43 -28.02
N ASP A 312 -22.58 -48.63 -27.48
CA ASP A 312 -23.96 -48.98 -27.10
C ASP A 312 -24.40 -48.79 -25.63
N ALA A 313 -25.58 -48.21 -25.56
CA ALA A 313 -26.31 -47.76 -24.39
C ALA A 313 -26.92 -48.91 -23.57
N LYS A 314 -27.16 -48.64 -22.28
CA LYS A 314 -28.51 -48.53 -21.66
C LYS A 314 -28.56 -49.10 -20.22
N ALA A 315 -28.85 -48.18 -19.30
CA ALA A 315 -29.77 -48.23 -18.16
C ALA A 315 -29.66 -49.26 -17.01
N THR A 316 -29.88 -48.68 -15.83
CA THR A 316 -30.64 -49.17 -14.66
C THR A 316 -29.98 -50.11 -13.65
N SER A 317 -29.70 -49.49 -12.50
CA SER A 317 -29.78 -49.98 -11.12
C SER A 317 -30.80 -51.09 -10.85
N VAL A 318 -30.46 -52.05 -9.97
CA VAL A 318 -31.16 -52.39 -8.70
C VAL A 318 -30.19 -53.15 -7.76
N GLU A 319 -30.42 -52.93 -6.47
CA GLU A 319 -29.76 -53.25 -5.20
C GLU A 319 -29.42 -54.72 -4.89
N GLY A 320 -28.54 -54.91 -3.90
CA GLY A 320 -28.30 -56.19 -3.19
C GLY A 320 -27.29 -56.05 -2.05
N ASP A 321 -27.82 -55.84 -0.85
CA ASP A 321 -27.22 -55.76 0.49
C ASP A 321 -26.47 -57.05 0.91
N ASP A 322 -25.34 -56.96 1.63
CA ASP A 322 -25.16 -57.62 2.95
C ASP A 322 -23.85 -57.25 3.68
N LYS A 323 -23.92 -57.32 5.01
CA LYS A 323 -23.01 -56.86 6.07
C LYS A 323 -21.75 -57.74 6.26
N SER A 324 -20.67 -57.15 6.80
CA SER A 324 -20.12 -57.44 8.15
C SER A 324 -18.64 -57.02 8.33
N GLU A 325 -18.43 -56.27 9.42
CA GLU A 325 -17.33 -56.22 10.42
C GLU A 325 -15.82 -56.39 10.08
N GLU A 326 -15.08 -55.51 10.78
CA GLU A 326 -13.75 -55.65 11.39
C GLU A 326 -12.44 -55.37 10.62
N SER A 327 -11.84 -54.25 11.04
CA SER A 327 -10.42 -54.02 11.31
C SER A 327 -9.37 -54.31 10.23
N SER A 328 -8.82 -53.23 9.66
CA SER A 328 -7.38 -53.18 9.40
C SER A 328 -6.86 -51.75 9.58
N VAL A 329 -5.99 -51.64 10.58
CA VAL A 329 -5.06 -50.53 10.78
C VAL A 329 -4.21 -50.42 9.52
N HIS A 330 -4.34 -49.32 8.78
CA HIS A 330 -3.33 -48.90 7.81
C HIS A 330 -2.64 -47.66 8.36
N THR A 331 -1.41 -47.90 8.80
CA THR A 331 -0.32 -46.93 8.93
C THR A 331 -0.38 -45.92 7.78
N HIS A 332 -0.45 -44.63 8.11
CA HIS A 332 -0.10 -43.56 7.21
C HIS A 332 1.40 -43.67 6.91
N GLU A 333 1.76 -44.50 5.94
CA GLU A 333 3.03 -44.37 5.24
C GLU A 333 2.95 -43.08 4.41
N GLU A 334 4.01 -42.29 4.58
CA GLU A 334 4.30 -41.05 3.87
C GLU A 334 4.25 -41.30 2.35
N ASN A 335 3.10 -41.06 1.73
CA ASN A 335 3.03 -40.87 0.30
C ASN A 335 3.51 -39.44 0.02
N ASP A 336 4.81 -39.34 -0.23
CA ASP A 336 5.48 -38.20 -0.84
C ASP A 336 4.93 -38.01 -2.26
N ASN A 337 3.72 -37.45 -2.34
CA ASN A 337 3.06 -37.15 -3.60
C ASN A 337 3.62 -35.83 -4.10
N SER A 338 4.76 -35.88 -4.78
CA SER A 338 5.37 -34.72 -5.43
C SER A 338 4.50 -34.23 -6.58
N SER A 339 3.36 -33.60 -6.28
CA SER A 339 2.71 -32.67 -7.20
C SER A 339 3.72 -31.57 -7.48
N SER A 340 4.06 -31.33 -8.75
CA SER A 340 5.00 -30.27 -9.13
C SER A 340 4.56 -28.94 -8.53
N GLU A 341 5.25 -28.51 -7.47
CA GLU A 341 4.90 -27.32 -6.72
C GLU A 341 5.08 -26.09 -7.62
N ILE A 342 4.02 -25.28 -7.75
CA ILE A 342 4.05 -24.09 -8.61
C ILE A 342 4.70 -22.96 -7.83
N LEU A 343 5.93 -22.65 -8.19
CA LEU A 343 6.76 -21.65 -7.53
C LEU A 343 7.12 -20.51 -8.49
N PHE A 344 7.13 -19.28 -8.00
CA PHE A 344 7.39 -18.09 -8.80
C PHE A 344 8.74 -17.46 -8.48
N ASN A 345 9.49 -17.09 -9.51
CA ASN A 345 10.70 -16.31 -9.34
C ASN A 345 10.36 -14.81 -9.19
N PRO A 346 10.62 -14.18 -8.03
CA PRO A 346 10.19 -12.80 -7.75
C PRO A 346 11.06 -11.76 -8.46
N ASN A 347 12.21 -12.15 -9.02
CA ASN A 347 13.11 -11.25 -9.74
C ASN A 347 12.87 -11.22 -11.26
N VAL A 348 11.88 -11.95 -11.76
CA VAL A 348 11.44 -11.89 -13.16
C VAL A 348 10.90 -10.50 -13.50
N PHE A 349 11.26 -9.99 -14.69
CA PHE A 349 11.02 -8.61 -15.17
C PHE A 349 11.78 -7.51 -14.40
N THR A 350 12.83 -7.84 -13.62
CA THR A 350 13.63 -6.82 -12.89
C THR A 350 14.80 -6.37 -13.74
N GLU A 351 15.50 -5.33 -13.28
CA GLU A 351 16.79 -4.91 -13.82
C GLU A 351 17.93 -5.89 -13.46
N TYR A 352 17.69 -6.84 -12.54
CA TYR A 352 18.69 -7.82 -12.12
C TYR A 352 18.90 -8.90 -13.18
N LYS A 353 20.17 -9.23 -13.41
CA LYS A 353 20.54 -10.31 -14.33
C LYS A 353 20.30 -11.66 -13.66
N LEU A 354 19.34 -12.42 -14.19
CA LEU A 354 19.10 -13.79 -13.77
C LEU A 354 20.18 -14.71 -14.35
N ALA A 355 20.63 -15.69 -13.56
CA ALA A 355 21.50 -16.76 -14.02
C ALA A 355 20.65 -18.03 -14.18
N GLY A 356 20.88 -18.78 -15.25
CA GLY A 356 20.12 -19.99 -15.59
C GLY A 356 20.12 -20.24 -17.10
N SER A 357 19.51 -21.35 -17.53
CA SER A 357 19.30 -21.57 -18.96
C SER A 357 18.28 -20.55 -19.49
N ALA A 358 18.42 -20.15 -20.77
CA ALA A 358 17.46 -19.23 -21.39
C ALA A 358 16.02 -19.81 -21.37
N GLU A 359 15.90 -21.13 -21.40
CA GLU A 359 14.65 -21.87 -21.31
C GLU A 359 14.00 -21.75 -19.92
N GLU A 360 14.78 -21.86 -18.85
CA GLU A 360 14.29 -21.69 -17.47
C GLU A 360 13.77 -20.26 -17.22
N ILE A 361 14.52 -19.25 -17.66
CA ILE A 361 14.12 -17.85 -17.51
C ILE A 361 12.85 -17.57 -18.30
N ALA A 362 12.76 -18.07 -19.55
CA ALA A 362 11.56 -17.93 -20.37
C ALA A 362 10.35 -18.65 -19.74
N ALA A 363 10.55 -19.81 -19.12
CA ALA A 363 9.49 -20.53 -18.41
C ALA A 363 9.00 -19.76 -17.17
N ASP A 364 9.91 -19.15 -16.41
CA ASP A 364 9.57 -18.31 -15.26
C ASP A 364 8.80 -17.05 -15.70
N GLU A 365 9.24 -16.39 -16.78
CA GLU A 365 8.53 -15.27 -17.40
C GLU A 365 7.12 -15.65 -17.86
N GLU A 366 6.99 -16.80 -18.52
CA GLU A 366 5.71 -17.28 -19.00
C GLU A 366 4.77 -17.63 -17.83
N LEU A 367 5.28 -18.21 -16.75
CA LEU A 367 4.48 -18.48 -15.56
C LEU A 367 3.91 -17.20 -14.95
N VAL A 368 4.73 -16.15 -14.81
CA VAL A 368 4.29 -14.85 -14.30
C VAL A 368 3.28 -14.20 -15.26
N LYS A 369 3.52 -14.28 -16.58
CA LYS A 369 2.57 -13.80 -17.60
C LYS A 369 1.23 -14.52 -17.52
N ARG A 370 1.22 -15.84 -17.38
CA ARG A 370 -0.01 -16.62 -17.22
C ARG A 370 -0.80 -16.23 -15.97
N ALA A 371 -0.14 -15.96 -14.85
CA ALA A 371 -0.80 -15.46 -13.65
C ALA A 371 -1.41 -14.06 -13.86
N GLY A 372 -0.71 -13.16 -14.56
CA GLY A 372 -1.22 -11.84 -14.94
C GLY A 372 -2.40 -11.90 -15.91
N THR A 373 -2.37 -12.81 -16.88
CA THR A 373 -3.48 -13.06 -17.83
C THR A 373 -4.66 -13.70 -17.11
N TYR A 374 -4.42 -14.64 -16.19
CA TYR A 374 -5.46 -15.26 -15.36
C TYR A 374 -6.27 -14.22 -14.57
N LEU A 375 -5.60 -13.22 -13.99
CA LEU A 375 -6.27 -12.10 -13.33
C LEU A 375 -7.22 -11.36 -14.28
N VAL A 376 -6.74 -11.04 -15.47
CA VAL A 376 -7.42 -10.16 -16.42
C VAL A 376 -8.56 -10.87 -17.17
N ASP A 377 -8.33 -12.10 -17.61
CA ASP A 377 -9.23 -12.81 -18.51
C ASP A 377 -10.19 -13.75 -17.78
N ILE A 378 -9.87 -14.15 -16.54
CA ILE A 378 -10.69 -15.09 -15.76
C ILE A 378 -11.22 -14.44 -14.49
N VAL A 379 -10.34 -13.96 -13.60
CA VAL A 379 -10.74 -13.49 -12.27
C VAL A 379 -11.58 -12.22 -12.33
N ILE A 380 -11.16 -11.22 -13.10
CA ILE A 380 -11.91 -9.96 -13.25
C ILE A 380 -13.30 -10.19 -13.88
N PRO A 381 -13.43 -10.91 -15.02
CA PRO A 381 -14.75 -11.21 -15.59
C PRO A 381 -15.64 -12.02 -14.65
N LYS A 382 -15.09 -13.02 -13.94
CA LYS A 382 -15.83 -13.78 -12.93
C LYS A 382 -16.31 -12.87 -11.79
N PHE A 383 -15.45 -12.02 -11.26
CA PHE A 383 -15.82 -11.05 -10.23
C PHE A 383 -16.94 -10.11 -10.69
N VAL A 384 -16.90 -9.64 -11.94
CA VAL A 384 -18.00 -8.84 -12.51
C VAL A 384 -19.28 -9.65 -12.62
N GLN A 385 -19.21 -10.91 -13.03
CA GLN A 385 -20.37 -11.80 -13.06
C GLN A 385 -20.96 -12.00 -11.66
N ASP A 386 -20.12 -12.24 -10.65
CA ASP A 386 -20.52 -12.43 -9.25
C ASP A 386 -21.16 -11.15 -8.66
N LEU A 387 -20.73 -9.96 -9.11
CA LEU A 387 -21.41 -8.69 -8.80
C LEU A 387 -22.79 -8.60 -9.48
N CYS A 388 -22.91 -9.04 -10.73
CA CYS A 388 -24.17 -9.03 -11.47
C CYS A 388 -25.20 -10.04 -10.93
N SER A 389 -24.75 -11.18 -10.43
CA SER A 389 -25.59 -12.20 -9.78
C SER A 389 -25.93 -11.87 -8.33
N LEU A 390 -25.34 -10.81 -7.77
CA LEU A 390 -25.47 -10.39 -6.37
C LEU A 390 -24.85 -11.38 -5.36
N ASP A 391 -24.00 -12.31 -5.81
CA ASP A 391 -23.19 -13.16 -4.92
C ASP A 391 -22.21 -12.30 -4.12
N ILE A 392 -21.73 -11.22 -4.74
CA ILE A 392 -20.93 -10.17 -4.09
C ILE A 392 -21.71 -8.86 -4.16
N SER A 393 -22.04 -8.28 -3.01
CA SER A 393 -22.77 -7.01 -2.95
C SER A 393 -22.04 -6.00 -2.05
N PRO A 394 -21.07 -5.25 -2.59
CA PRO A 394 -20.37 -4.23 -1.82
C PRO A 394 -21.30 -3.03 -1.59
N MET A 395 -21.35 -2.55 -0.34
CA MET A 395 -22.28 -1.50 0.09
C MET A 395 -21.63 -0.11 0.11
N ASP A 396 -20.32 -0.07 0.27
CA ASP A 396 -19.52 1.16 0.34
C ASP A 396 -18.11 0.94 -0.24
N GLY A 397 -17.32 2.02 -0.32
CA GLY A 397 -15.96 1.94 -0.85
C GLY A 397 -15.02 1.01 -0.08
N GLN A 398 -15.26 0.82 1.23
CA GLN A 398 -14.45 -0.08 2.06
C GLN A 398 -14.77 -1.54 1.75
N THR A 399 -16.05 -1.92 1.74
CA THR A 399 -16.50 -3.27 1.39
C THR A 399 -16.16 -3.62 -0.06
N LEU A 400 -16.20 -2.65 -0.98
CA LEU A 400 -15.71 -2.84 -2.35
C LEU A 400 -14.20 -3.14 -2.38
N THR A 401 -13.41 -2.37 -1.63
CA THR A 401 -11.96 -2.58 -1.52
C THR A 401 -11.64 -3.96 -0.92
N ASP A 402 -12.35 -4.34 0.14
CA ASP A 402 -12.20 -5.64 0.81
C ASP A 402 -12.57 -6.78 -0.15
N ALA A 403 -13.67 -6.65 -0.92
CA ALA A 403 -14.10 -7.66 -1.90
C ALA A 403 -13.10 -7.83 -3.04
N LEU A 404 -12.62 -6.75 -3.65
CA LEU A 404 -11.59 -6.81 -4.69
C LEU A 404 -10.34 -7.53 -4.18
N HIS A 405 -9.88 -7.15 -2.99
CA HIS A 405 -8.73 -7.76 -2.36
C HIS A 405 -8.95 -9.26 -2.09
N LEU A 406 -10.09 -9.65 -1.52
CA LEU A 406 -10.41 -11.04 -1.25
C LEU A 406 -10.35 -11.92 -2.52
N HIS A 407 -10.73 -11.36 -3.67
CA HIS A 407 -10.62 -12.02 -4.99
C HIS A 407 -9.25 -11.85 -5.67
N GLY A 408 -8.25 -11.34 -4.96
CA GLY A 408 -6.89 -11.18 -5.50
C GLY A 408 -6.70 -9.99 -6.45
N ILE A 409 -7.68 -9.10 -6.57
CA ILE A 409 -7.66 -7.98 -7.51
C ILE A 409 -7.03 -6.74 -6.85
N ASN A 410 -5.93 -6.23 -7.44
CA ASN A 410 -5.34 -4.97 -7.02
C ASN A 410 -6.26 -3.78 -7.38
N ILE A 411 -6.32 -2.78 -6.50
CA ILE A 411 -7.12 -1.54 -6.67
C ILE A 411 -6.78 -0.74 -7.94
N ARG A 412 -5.60 -0.95 -8.52
CA ARG A 412 -5.23 -0.38 -9.84
C ARG A 412 -6.24 -0.73 -10.94
N TYR A 413 -6.89 -1.89 -10.86
CA TYR A 413 -7.87 -2.36 -11.83
C TYR A 413 -9.29 -1.79 -11.65
N LEU A 414 -9.50 -0.85 -10.70
CA LEU A 414 -10.81 -0.24 -10.48
C LEU A 414 -11.42 0.34 -11.76
N GLY A 415 -10.64 1.06 -12.57
CA GLY A 415 -11.16 1.67 -13.80
C GLY A 415 -11.54 0.66 -14.87
N LYS A 416 -10.78 -0.43 -15.01
CA LYS A 416 -11.11 -1.54 -15.92
C LYS A 416 -12.45 -2.18 -15.55
N ILE A 417 -12.65 -2.46 -14.26
CA ILE A 417 -13.91 -3.06 -13.77
C ILE A 417 -15.07 -2.07 -13.92
N ALA A 418 -14.84 -0.79 -13.61
CA ALA A 418 -15.84 0.27 -13.80
C ALA A 418 -16.31 0.34 -15.27
N GLY A 419 -15.41 0.13 -16.23
CA GLY A 419 -15.76 0.03 -17.66
C GLY A 419 -16.69 -1.15 -17.98
N MET A 420 -16.50 -2.30 -17.33
CA MET A 420 -17.30 -3.50 -17.55
C MET A 420 -18.70 -3.41 -16.92
N VAL A 421 -18.83 -2.72 -15.77
CA VAL A 421 -20.12 -2.55 -15.07
C VAL A 421 -20.90 -1.29 -15.47
N LYS A 422 -20.49 -0.59 -16.54
CA LYS A 422 -21.13 0.66 -17.00
C LYS A 422 -22.64 0.53 -17.29
N HIS A 423 -23.10 -0.66 -17.62
CA HIS A 423 -24.51 -0.97 -17.86
C HIS A 423 -25.35 -1.07 -16.57
N LEU A 424 -24.71 -1.11 -15.39
CA LEU A 424 -25.35 -1.18 -14.07
C LEU A 424 -25.09 0.13 -13.31
N PRO A 425 -26.03 1.08 -13.30
CA PRO A 425 -25.81 2.42 -12.73
C PRO A 425 -25.36 2.39 -11.27
N HIS A 426 -25.95 1.52 -10.44
CA HIS A 426 -25.64 1.45 -9.02
C HIS A 426 -24.20 0.99 -8.73
N LEU A 427 -23.68 0.00 -9.47
CA LEU A 427 -22.29 -0.43 -9.34
C LEU A 427 -21.35 0.60 -9.94
N TRP A 428 -21.67 1.09 -11.15
CA TRP A 428 -20.84 2.09 -11.81
C TRP A 428 -20.67 3.35 -10.95
N ASP A 429 -21.74 3.83 -10.29
CA ASP A 429 -21.69 4.93 -9.32
C ASP A 429 -20.76 4.62 -8.14
N LEU A 430 -20.80 3.39 -7.62
CA LEU A 430 -19.96 2.96 -6.50
C LEU A 430 -18.47 2.95 -6.88
N PHE A 431 -18.12 2.35 -8.02
CA PHE A 431 -16.75 2.33 -8.54
C PHE A 431 -16.24 3.74 -8.88
N SER A 432 -17.06 4.53 -9.57
CA SER A 432 -16.76 5.93 -9.90
C SER A 432 -16.51 6.75 -8.62
N THR A 433 -17.39 6.61 -7.62
CA THR A 433 -17.24 7.27 -6.31
C THR A 433 -15.94 6.86 -5.63
N GLU A 434 -15.58 5.58 -5.62
CA GLU A 434 -14.35 5.11 -4.99
C GLU A 434 -13.09 5.64 -5.69
N ILE A 435 -13.10 5.71 -7.03
CA ILE A 435 -12.02 6.31 -7.82
C ILE A 435 -11.87 7.80 -7.48
N ILE A 436 -12.96 8.56 -7.53
CA ILE A 436 -12.98 10.00 -7.21
C ILE A 436 -12.45 10.26 -5.80
N VAL A 437 -12.94 9.53 -4.80
CA VAL A 437 -12.49 9.69 -3.39
C VAL A 437 -11.01 9.36 -3.25
N ARG A 438 -10.51 8.32 -3.91
CA ARG A 438 -9.09 7.96 -3.86
C ARG A 438 -8.21 9.03 -4.50
N SER A 439 -8.63 9.61 -5.62
CA SER A 439 -7.93 10.73 -6.27
C SER A 439 -7.96 11.98 -5.39
N ALA A 440 -9.14 12.36 -4.88
CA ALA A 440 -9.32 13.52 -4.00
C ALA A 440 -8.48 13.43 -2.72
N LYS A 441 -8.30 12.21 -2.19
CA LYS A 441 -7.43 11.94 -1.04
C LYS A 441 -5.97 12.35 -1.30
N HIS A 442 -5.43 12.21 -2.52
CA HIS A 442 -4.06 12.66 -2.80
C HIS A 442 -3.96 14.19 -2.84
N VAL A 443 -4.95 14.86 -3.45
CA VAL A 443 -5.02 16.33 -3.51
C VAL A 443 -5.08 16.95 -2.11
N ILE A 444 -5.98 16.47 -1.24
CA ILE A 444 -6.09 17.01 0.13
C ILE A 444 -4.85 16.70 0.98
N LYS A 445 -4.20 15.54 0.80
CA LYS A 445 -2.95 15.23 1.50
C LYS A 445 -1.87 16.24 1.15
N ASP A 446 -1.76 16.64 -0.11
CA ASP A 446 -0.79 17.66 -0.51
C ASP A 446 -1.03 19.01 0.16
N ILE A 447 -2.30 19.44 0.19
CA ILE A 447 -2.72 20.67 0.87
C ILE A 447 -2.38 20.59 2.38
N LEU A 448 -2.63 19.45 3.01
CA LEU A 448 -2.34 19.25 4.44
C LEU A 448 -0.85 19.30 4.77
N ARG A 449 0.03 18.75 3.90
CA ARG A 449 1.49 18.82 4.08
C ARG A 449 2.01 20.25 4.07
N GLN A 450 1.39 21.11 3.26
CA GLN A 450 1.78 22.51 3.11
C GLN A 450 1.10 23.45 4.11
N SER A 451 0.13 22.95 4.88
CA SER A 451 -0.67 23.75 5.82
C SER A 451 -0.02 23.87 7.19
N LEU A 452 0.07 25.10 7.71
CA LEU A 452 0.46 25.37 9.08
C LEU A 452 -0.61 24.91 10.07
N ASP A 453 -0.23 24.74 11.34
CA ASP A 453 -1.10 24.17 12.39
C ASP A 453 -2.43 24.91 12.56
N HIS A 454 -2.40 26.24 12.54
CA HIS A 454 -3.60 27.07 12.67
C HIS A 454 -4.46 27.09 11.41
N ASP A 455 -3.91 26.68 10.27
CA ASP A 455 -4.55 26.72 8.96
C ASP A 455 -5.17 25.37 8.56
N ILE A 456 -4.93 24.28 9.29
CA ILE A 456 -5.44 22.94 8.94
C ILE A 456 -6.97 22.93 8.81
N ALA A 457 -7.68 23.38 9.84
CA ALA A 457 -9.14 23.36 9.84
C ALA A 457 -9.74 24.26 8.73
N PRO A 458 -9.28 25.52 8.55
CA PRO A 458 -9.64 26.32 7.39
C PRO A 458 -9.33 25.68 6.04
N ALA A 459 -8.17 25.04 5.89
CA ALA A 459 -7.75 24.37 4.66
C ALA A 459 -8.64 23.18 4.31
N ILE A 460 -8.97 22.34 5.30
CA ILE A 460 -9.89 21.21 5.10
C ILE A 460 -11.29 21.73 4.73
N ALA A 461 -11.82 22.71 5.47
CA ALA A 461 -13.13 23.27 5.18
C ALA A 461 -13.19 23.87 3.77
N HIS A 462 -12.17 24.63 3.37
CA HIS A 462 -12.05 25.18 2.01
C HIS A 462 -11.97 24.08 0.95
N PHE A 463 -11.14 23.06 1.16
CA PHE A 463 -11.07 21.91 0.25
C PHE A 463 -12.45 21.23 0.09
N LEU A 464 -13.16 20.97 1.18
CA LEU A 464 -14.47 20.32 1.16
C LEU A 464 -15.52 21.19 0.44
N ASN A 465 -15.47 22.51 0.63
CA ASN A 465 -16.30 23.46 -0.10
C ASN A 465 -15.99 23.46 -1.60
N CYS A 466 -14.71 23.37 -1.99
CA CYS A 466 -14.32 23.27 -3.39
C CYS A 466 -14.71 21.90 -4.00
N PHE A 467 -14.61 20.83 -3.22
CA PHE A 467 -14.89 19.46 -3.65
C PHE A 467 -16.38 19.18 -3.81
N VAL A 468 -17.20 19.56 -2.83
CA VAL A 468 -18.66 19.31 -2.80
C VAL A 468 -19.46 20.49 -3.36
N GLY A 469 -19.09 21.72 -2.98
CA GLY A 469 -19.80 22.95 -3.35
C GLY A 469 -19.25 23.56 -4.65
N LYS A 470 -19.50 24.86 -4.85
CA LYS A 470 -18.99 25.66 -5.97
C LYS A 470 -18.27 26.92 -5.50
N VAL A 471 -16.95 26.82 -5.44
CA VAL A 471 -16.06 27.93 -5.08
C VAL A 471 -15.32 28.38 -6.33
N LEU A 472 -15.66 29.57 -6.81
CA LEU A 472 -14.91 30.27 -7.85
C LEU A 472 -13.72 30.97 -7.18
N GLY A 473 -12.57 30.98 -7.85
CA GLY A 473 -11.37 31.65 -7.33
C GLY A 473 -11.66 33.10 -6.98
N ALA A 474 -11.03 33.60 -5.91
CA ALA A 474 -11.20 34.96 -5.46
C ALA A 474 -10.77 35.94 -6.57
N SER A 475 -11.74 36.41 -7.35
CA SER A 475 -11.63 37.75 -7.94
C SER A 475 -11.74 38.71 -6.75
N THR A 476 -10.69 39.50 -6.55
CA THR A 476 -10.58 40.55 -5.54
C THR A 476 -11.81 41.45 -5.52
N LYS A 477 -12.84 41.09 -4.74
CA LYS A 477 -13.88 41.99 -4.24
C LYS A 477 -14.26 41.54 -2.84
N SER A 478 -13.61 42.21 -1.89
CA SER A 478 -13.96 42.29 -0.48
C SER A 478 -15.45 42.57 -0.28
N SER A 479 -16.20 41.63 0.29
CA SER A 479 -17.46 41.90 0.98
C SER A 479 -17.18 41.93 2.48
N LEU A 480 -16.86 43.12 2.99
CA LEU A 480 -16.86 43.41 4.42
C LEU A 480 -18.32 43.41 4.90
N SER A 481 -18.74 42.38 5.64
CA SER A 481 -19.95 42.44 6.45
C SER A 481 -19.63 43.18 7.76
N ASN A 482 -20.12 44.41 7.87
CA ASN A 482 -20.05 45.22 9.08
C ASN A 482 -20.94 44.61 10.18
N ALA A 483 -20.32 44.15 11.27
CA ALA A 483 -20.97 43.93 12.55
C ALA A 483 -20.38 44.88 13.61
N GLN A 484 -21.17 45.91 13.88
CA GLN A 484 -21.23 46.82 15.03
C GLN A 484 -20.20 46.65 16.17
N SER A 485 -19.49 47.74 16.49
CA SER A 485 -19.21 48.09 17.89
C SER A 485 -19.49 49.58 18.13
N LYS A 486 -20.40 49.83 19.07
CA LYS A 486 -20.82 51.15 19.54
C LYS A 486 -19.70 51.77 20.37
N THR A 487 -19.21 52.95 19.99
CA THR A 487 -18.33 53.77 20.83
C THR A 487 -19.15 54.71 21.71
N LEU A 488 -19.00 54.54 23.02
CA LEU A 488 -19.34 55.53 24.03
C LEU A 488 -18.30 56.65 24.02
N LYS A 489 -18.77 57.90 24.03
CA LYS A 489 -17.97 59.11 24.18
C LYS A 489 -17.56 59.29 25.64
N GLY A 490 -16.30 59.68 25.85
CA GLY A 490 -15.79 60.22 27.11
C GLY A 490 -14.57 61.09 26.82
N HIS A 491 -14.67 62.37 27.17
CA HIS A 491 -13.67 63.42 27.00
C HIS A 491 -12.37 63.15 27.78
N GLU A 492 -11.22 63.62 27.27
CA GLU A 492 -10.49 64.77 27.86
C GLU A 492 -9.28 65.20 27.00
N ASN A 493 -9.12 66.53 26.90
CA ASN A 493 -8.03 67.25 26.24
C ASN A 493 -6.94 67.55 27.29
N SER A 494 -5.64 67.47 26.93
CA SER A 494 -4.69 68.59 27.16
C SER A 494 -3.30 68.37 26.51
N GLN A 495 -3.00 69.25 25.56
CA GLN A 495 -1.76 70.04 25.39
C GLN A 495 -0.35 69.40 25.24
N THR A 496 0.15 69.55 24.00
CA THR A 496 1.45 70.13 23.57
C THR A 496 2.77 69.72 24.23
N GLN A 497 3.69 69.17 23.41
CA GLN A 497 5.00 69.80 23.13
C GLN A 497 5.71 69.16 21.92
N LYS A 498 6.34 70.02 21.10
CA LYS A 498 7.08 69.69 19.88
C LYS A 498 8.56 69.41 20.18
N SER A 499 9.09 68.38 19.48
CA SER A 499 10.45 68.17 18.97
C SER A 499 11.66 68.19 19.93
N THR A 500 12.51 67.14 19.86
CA THR A 500 13.83 67.16 19.15
C THR A 500 14.32 65.71 18.93
N LYS A 501 15.07 65.50 17.83
CA LYS A 501 15.40 64.24 17.14
C LYS A 501 16.53 63.41 17.79
N GLY A 502 16.46 62.08 17.59
CA GLY A 502 17.58 61.13 17.57
C GLY A 502 17.15 59.85 16.80
N PRO A 503 17.98 59.29 15.90
CA PRO A 503 17.52 58.42 14.82
C PRO A 503 17.28 56.97 15.29
N LYS A 504 16.07 56.45 15.07
CA LYS A 504 15.77 55.01 15.20
C LYS A 504 15.71 54.38 13.81
N LEU A 505 16.48 53.31 13.65
CA LEU A 505 16.51 52.46 12.46
C LEU A 505 15.10 51.98 12.11
N SER A 506 14.80 52.06 10.82
CA SER A 506 13.58 51.58 10.20
C SER A 506 13.57 50.05 10.13
N HIS A 507 12.75 49.41 10.95
CA HIS A 507 12.07 48.18 10.52
C HIS A 507 10.58 48.51 10.41
N ALA A 508 10.21 49.00 9.23
CA ALA A 508 8.83 48.95 8.77
C ALA A 508 8.48 47.46 8.62
N ALA A 509 7.86 46.88 9.63
CA ALA A 509 7.13 45.63 9.52
C ALA A 509 5.97 45.86 8.55
N VAL A 510 6.25 45.66 7.25
CA VAL A 510 5.21 45.45 6.26
C VAL A 510 4.56 44.11 6.62
N SER A 511 3.48 44.21 7.37
CA SER A 511 2.51 43.13 7.61
C SER A 511 1.89 42.74 6.27
N ARG A 512 2.65 42.02 5.43
CA ARG A 512 2.08 41.17 4.39
C ARG A 512 1.38 40.04 5.15
N LYS A 513 0.05 40.11 5.26
CA LYS A 513 -0.77 38.93 5.59
C LYS A 513 -0.32 37.83 4.62
N SER A 514 0.37 36.81 5.12
CA SER A 514 0.71 35.64 4.34
C SER A 514 -0.60 35.10 3.78
N LEU A 515 -0.77 35.19 2.46
CA LEU A 515 -1.96 34.64 1.82
C LEU A 515 -1.86 33.12 2.00
N SER A 516 -2.81 32.53 2.73
CA SER A 516 -2.80 31.11 3.03
C SER A 516 -2.75 30.29 1.74
N THR A 517 -1.87 29.29 1.69
CA THR A 517 -1.60 28.48 0.49
C THR A 517 -2.87 27.83 -0.06
N TYR A 518 -3.86 27.48 0.76
CA TYR A 518 -5.10 26.89 0.25
C TYR A 518 -6.06 27.89 -0.43
N SER A 519 -5.85 29.20 -0.31
CA SER A 519 -6.81 30.21 -0.80
C SER A 519 -6.88 30.36 -2.31
N HIS A 520 -5.86 29.89 -3.05
CA HIS A 520 -5.90 29.89 -4.52
C HIS A 520 -6.62 28.66 -5.09
N LEU A 521 -6.97 27.68 -4.25
CA LEU A 521 -7.68 26.48 -4.70
C LEU A 521 -9.09 26.83 -5.13
N THR A 522 -9.45 26.36 -6.32
CA THR A 522 -10.79 26.48 -6.89
C THR A 522 -11.41 25.11 -7.06
N SER A 523 -12.74 25.05 -7.16
CA SER A 523 -13.40 23.79 -7.48
C SER A 523 -12.90 23.19 -8.79
N ASP A 524 -12.70 24.01 -9.82
CA ASP A 524 -12.32 23.51 -11.14
C ASP A 524 -10.88 22.99 -11.14
N GLY A 525 -9.97 23.64 -10.40
CA GLY A 525 -8.60 23.15 -10.21
C GLY A 525 -8.53 21.81 -9.49
N ILE A 526 -9.26 21.66 -8.37
CA ILE A 526 -9.29 20.39 -7.63
C ILE A 526 -9.87 19.26 -8.49
N TRP A 527 -10.99 19.52 -9.17
CA TRP A 527 -11.63 18.52 -10.02
C TRP A 527 -10.80 18.18 -11.26
N PHE A 528 -10.01 19.13 -11.79
CA PHE A 528 -9.03 18.85 -12.82
C PHE A 528 -7.95 17.88 -12.30
N SER A 529 -7.33 18.16 -11.15
CA SER A 529 -6.35 17.25 -10.55
C SER A 529 -6.92 15.87 -10.26
N ILE A 530 -8.19 15.78 -9.81
CA ILE A 530 -8.88 14.51 -9.59
C ILE A 530 -9.04 13.73 -10.90
N LYS A 531 -9.43 14.39 -11.99
CA LYS A 531 -9.61 13.80 -13.32
C LYS A 531 -8.29 13.29 -13.88
N GLU A 532 -7.24 14.10 -13.84
CA GLU A 532 -5.91 13.70 -14.32
C GLU A 532 -5.35 12.52 -13.52
N PHE A 533 -5.48 12.55 -12.19
CA PHE A 533 -5.06 11.43 -11.35
C PHE A 533 -5.87 10.16 -11.65
N ALA A 534 -7.19 10.28 -11.85
CA ALA A 534 -8.04 9.15 -12.19
C ALA A 534 -7.69 8.53 -13.54
N LYS A 535 -7.40 9.37 -14.53
CA LYS A 535 -6.99 8.96 -15.88
C LYS A 535 -5.62 8.29 -15.87
N SER A 536 -4.62 8.89 -15.23
CA SER A 536 -3.26 8.36 -15.14
C SER A 536 -3.22 7.04 -14.36
N LYS A 537 -3.79 7.00 -13.16
CA LYS A 537 -3.64 5.84 -12.26
C LYS A 537 -4.62 4.69 -12.52
N TYR A 538 -5.86 5.00 -12.86
CA TYR A 538 -6.92 4.00 -13.01
C TYR A 538 -7.39 3.82 -14.45
N GLN A 539 -6.85 4.59 -15.41
CA GLN A 539 -7.31 4.58 -16.80
C GLN A 539 -8.83 4.83 -16.89
N PHE A 540 -9.33 5.71 -16.02
CA PHE A 540 -10.76 5.98 -15.88
C PHE A 540 -11.06 7.45 -16.15
N GLU A 541 -11.97 7.69 -17.10
CA GLU A 541 -12.48 9.03 -17.39
C GLU A 541 -13.63 9.36 -16.44
N VAL A 542 -13.37 10.28 -15.52
CA VAL A 542 -14.39 10.77 -14.59
C VAL A 542 -15.39 11.65 -15.36
N PRO A 543 -16.69 11.34 -15.32
CA PRO A 543 -17.72 12.14 -15.99
C PRO A 543 -17.73 13.59 -15.52
N ASP A 544 -18.01 14.54 -16.42
CA ASP A 544 -18.11 15.96 -16.06
C ASP A 544 -19.23 16.24 -15.06
N GLU A 545 -20.31 15.47 -15.12
CA GLU A 545 -21.45 15.56 -14.21
C GLU A 545 -21.20 14.89 -12.86
N ALA A 546 -20.09 14.16 -12.68
CA ALA A 546 -19.82 13.38 -11.46
C ALA A 546 -19.87 14.23 -10.18
N ARG A 547 -19.51 15.52 -10.29
CA ARG A 547 -19.61 16.48 -9.19
C ARG A 547 -21.05 16.74 -8.73
N LEU A 548 -22.02 16.68 -9.64
CA LEU A 548 -23.44 16.94 -9.37
C LEU A 548 -24.18 15.65 -9.01
N SER A 549 -23.83 14.52 -9.64
CA SER A 549 -24.51 13.23 -9.49
C SER A 549 -24.01 12.39 -8.30
N ALA A 550 -22.82 12.68 -7.78
CA ALA A 550 -22.26 11.92 -6.66
C ALA A 550 -23.15 11.99 -5.40
N LYS A 551 -23.32 10.85 -4.73
CA LYS A 551 -23.97 10.75 -3.42
C LYS A 551 -23.12 11.48 -2.36
N ARG A 552 -23.27 12.81 -2.29
CA ARG A 552 -22.37 13.76 -1.57
C ARG A 552 -22.02 13.31 -0.15
N VAL A 553 -23.00 12.81 0.61
CA VAL A 553 -22.78 12.31 1.98
C VAL A 553 -21.91 11.05 2.01
N ALA A 554 -22.15 10.09 1.12
CA ALA A 554 -21.37 8.85 1.05
C ALA A 554 -19.93 9.13 0.61
N VAL A 555 -19.76 10.01 -0.39
CA VAL A 555 -18.45 10.46 -0.89
C VAL A 555 -17.67 11.16 0.21
N LEU A 556 -18.30 12.12 0.89
CA LEU A 556 -17.68 12.85 1.99
C LEU A 556 -17.26 11.90 3.12
N ARG A 557 -18.16 11.00 3.54
CA ARG A 557 -17.86 10.02 4.59
C ARG A 557 -16.67 9.14 4.21
N ASN A 558 -16.64 8.65 2.97
CA ASN A 558 -15.55 7.81 2.48
C ASN A 558 -14.22 8.58 2.47
N LEU A 559 -14.21 9.82 1.95
CA LEU A 559 -13.03 10.68 1.96
C LEU A 559 -12.53 10.95 3.39
N CYS A 560 -13.43 11.34 4.29
CA CYS A 560 -13.11 11.62 5.68
C CYS A 560 -12.45 10.41 6.36
N ARG A 561 -13.00 9.21 6.17
CA ARG A 561 -12.41 7.96 6.71
C ARG A 561 -11.03 7.66 6.14
N LYS A 562 -10.78 7.92 4.85
CA LYS A 562 -9.47 7.65 4.22
C LYS A 562 -8.38 8.68 4.60
N VAL A 563 -8.78 9.89 4.97
CA VAL A 563 -7.85 10.97 5.37
C VAL A 563 -7.72 11.11 6.89
N GLY A 564 -8.71 10.60 7.64
CA GLY A 564 -8.78 10.73 9.10
C GLY A 564 -9.52 11.99 9.58
N ILE A 565 -10.36 12.61 8.74
CA ILE A 565 -11.07 13.84 9.09
C ILE A 565 -12.32 13.51 9.91
N THR A 566 -12.49 14.21 11.03
CA THR A 566 -13.72 14.18 11.83
C THR A 566 -14.45 15.52 11.68
N ILE A 567 -15.69 15.45 11.21
CA ILE A 567 -16.56 16.61 10.97
C ILE A 567 -17.69 16.61 12.00
N ALA A 568 -18.15 17.78 12.42
CA ALA A 568 -19.30 17.94 13.31
C ALA A 568 -20.57 17.27 12.75
N ALA A 569 -21.34 16.62 13.62
CA ALA A 569 -22.61 16.03 13.24
C ALA A 569 -23.71 17.12 13.22
N ARG A 570 -23.92 17.76 12.07
CA ARG A 570 -25.04 18.69 11.85
C ARG A 570 -25.70 18.50 10.49
N LYS A 571 -26.86 19.12 10.30
CA LYS A 571 -27.54 19.17 9.01
C LYS A 571 -26.86 20.22 8.13
N TYR A 572 -26.00 19.77 7.22
CA TYR A 572 -25.34 20.61 6.24
C TYR A 572 -26.27 20.95 5.07
N ASP A 573 -26.29 22.21 4.66
CA ASP A 573 -26.86 22.63 3.39
C ASP A 573 -25.80 22.42 2.29
N MET A 574 -25.85 21.27 1.64
CA MET A 574 -24.87 20.89 0.61
C MET A 574 -25.02 21.69 -0.69
N ASP A 575 -26.09 22.48 -0.84
CA ASP A 575 -26.33 23.33 -2.01
C ASP A 575 -25.86 24.77 -1.78
N ALA A 576 -25.47 25.11 -0.54
CA ALA A 576 -24.83 26.38 -0.22
C ALA A 576 -23.46 26.51 -0.94
N SER A 577 -23.01 27.74 -1.15
CA SER A 577 -21.69 28.02 -1.73
C SER A 577 -20.53 27.58 -0.83
N SER A 578 -20.74 27.57 0.48
CA SER A 578 -19.79 27.15 1.50
C SER A 578 -20.49 26.34 2.60
N PRO A 579 -20.79 25.05 2.36
CA PRO A 579 -21.47 24.20 3.34
C PRO A 579 -20.67 23.99 4.63
N PHE A 580 -19.34 24.05 4.56
CA PHE A 580 -18.42 23.74 5.66
C PHE A 580 -17.67 24.98 6.15
N GLU A 581 -17.58 25.12 7.47
CA GLU A 581 -16.81 26.12 8.18
C GLU A 581 -15.60 25.49 8.88
N ALA A 582 -14.61 26.29 9.26
CA ALA A 582 -13.45 25.78 10.01
C ALA A 582 -13.86 25.20 11.38
N SER A 583 -14.92 25.72 11.99
CA SER A 583 -15.51 25.24 13.25
C SER A 583 -16.12 23.83 13.15
N ASP A 584 -16.42 23.37 11.93
CA ASP A 584 -16.92 22.00 11.70
C ASP A 584 -15.83 20.95 11.82
N MET A 585 -14.56 21.32 11.66
CA MET A 585 -13.43 20.39 11.65
C MET A 585 -13.05 20.07 13.10
N LEU A 586 -13.62 19.00 13.65
CA LEU A 586 -13.44 18.62 15.05
C LEU A 586 -12.07 18.00 15.31
N ASN A 587 -11.59 17.16 14.39
CA ASN A 587 -10.33 16.46 14.56
C ASN A 587 -9.74 15.99 13.23
N LEU A 588 -8.42 15.82 13.22
CA LEU A 588 -7.70 15.07 12.20
C LEU A 588 -6.99 13.92 12.91
N GLN A 589 -7.41 12.69 12.65
CA GLN A 589 -6.90 11.48 13.29
C GLN A 589 -5.89 10.78 12.38
N PRO A 590 -4.85 10.15 12.94
CA PRO A 590 -3.95 9.28 12.18
C PRO A 590 -4.72 8.07 11.60
N VAL A 591 -4.44 7.73 10.35
CA VAL A 591 -4.95 6.51 9.70
C VAL A 591 -3.82 5.48 9.68
N VAL A 592 -4.05 4.33 10.31
CA VAL A 592 -3.00 3.36 10.60
C VAL A 592 -3.20 2.07 9.81
N LYS A 593 -2.10 1.51 9.33
CA LYS A 593 -2.02 0.14 8.79
C LYS A 593 -0.92 -0.60 9.52
N HIS A 594 -1.15 -1.85 9.89
CA HIS A 594 -0.19 -2.67 10.61
C HIS A 594 -0.46 -4.15 10.34
N SER A 595 0.50 -5.03 10.68
CA SER A 595 0.31 -6.47 10.61
C SER A 595 -0.41 -6.96 11.87
N VAL A 596 -1.74 -6.91 11.88
CA VAL A 596 -2.54 -7.60 12.91
C VAL A 596 -2.25 -9.10 12.81
N PRO A 597 -1.82 -9.77 13.90
CA PRO A 597 -1.69 -11.22 13.90
C PRO A 597 -3.03 -11.88 13.57
N THR A 598 -3.05 -12.76 12.58
CA THR A 598 -4.24 -13.52 12.19
C THR A 598 -4.28 -14.84 12.97
N CYS A 599 -5.49 -15.30 13.32
CA CYS A 599 -5.67 -16.60 13.93
C CYS A 599 -6.04 -17.61 12.84
N THR A 600 -5.06 -18.41 12.40
CA THR A 600 -5.24 -19.40 11.32
C THR A 600 -6.31 -20.43 11.69
N ASP A 601 -6.32 -20.93 12.93
CA ASP A 601 -7.33 -21.87 13.42
C ASP A 601 -8.76 -21.31 13.27
N ALA A 602 -8.98 -20.07 13.72
CA ALA A 602 -10.28 -19.42 13.58
C ALA A 602 -10.65 -19.18 12.11
N LYS A 603 -9.69 -18.82 11.25
CA LYS A 603 -9.91 -18.63 9.82
C LYS A 603 -10.34 -19.95 9.15
N ASN A 604 -9.65 -21.06 9.45
CA ASN A 604 -9.97 -22.38 8.91
C ASN A 604 -11.36 -22.84 9.36
N LEU A 605 -11.72 -22.62 10.63
CA LEU A 605 -13.07 -22.91 11.14
C LEU A 605 -14.14 -22.06 10.43
N MET A 606 -13.87 -20.78 10.19
CA MET A 606 -14.78 -19.90 9.43
C MET A 606 -14.96 -20.36 7.98
N GLU A 607 -13.90 -20.80 7.32
CA GLU A 607 -13.97 -21.32 5.95
C GLU A 607 -14.73 -22.65 5.90
N ALA A 608 -14.41 -23.58 6.80
CA ALA A 608 -15.15 -24.84 6.94
C ALA A 608 -16.64 -24.61 7.26
N GLY A 609 -16.96 -23.66 8.14
CA GLY A 609 -18.33 -23.29 8.48
C GLY A 609 -19.12 -22.78 7.27
N LYS A 610 -18.48 -21.98 6.40
CA LYS A 610 -19.10 -21.49 5.15
C LYS A 610 -19.40 -22.63 4.18
N VAL A 611 -18.50 -23.61 4.06
CA VAL A 611 -18.71 -24.80 3.22
C VAL A 611 -19.91 -25.60 3.73
N ARG A 612 -19.96 -25.90 5.03
CA ARG A 612 -21.10 -26.62 5.66
C ARG A 612 -22.41 -25.86 5.53
N MET A 613 -22.37 -24.54 5.65
CA MET A 613 -23.55 -23.70 5.42
C MET A 613 -24.07 -23.81 3.99
N ALA A 614 -23.17 -23.85 3.00
CA ALA A 614 -23.53 -24.02 1.58
C ALA A 614 -24.09 -25.43 1.29
N GLU A 615 -23.62 -26.46 2.00
CA GLU A 615 -24.14 -27.83 1.93
C GLU A 615 -25.50 -28.01 2.63
N GLY A 616 -25.94 -27.01 3.41
CA GLY A 616 -27.21 -27.03 4.14
C GLY A 616 -27.14 -27.65 5.54
N THR A 617 -25.95 -28.01 6.05
CA THR A 617 -25.75 -28.57 7.40
C THR A 617 -25.60 -27.46 8.45
N LEU A 618 -26.71 -26.75 8.72
CA LEU A 618 -26.72 -25.55 9.56
C LEU A 618 -26.19 -25.75 10.99
N ASN A 619 -26.46 -26.91 11.61
CA ASN A 619 -26.01 -27.18 12.98
C ASN A 619 -24.48 -27.30 13.08
N GLU A 620 -23.85 -27.92 12.08
CA GLU A 620 -22.39 -28.06 12.02
C GLU A 620 -21.73 -26.72 11.69
N ALA A 621 -22.31 -25.97 10.74
CA ALA A 621 -21.86 -24.62 10.44
C ALA A 621 -21.92 -23.72 11.69
N TYR A 622 -23.03 -23.76 12.44
CA TYR A 622 -23.17 -23.01 13.68
C TYR A 622 -22.14 -23.40 14.75
N ALA A 623 -21.85 -24.70 14.89
CA ALA A 623 -20.82 -25.17 15.82
C ALA A 623 -19.44 -24.62 15.45
N LEU A 624 -19.06 -24.70 14.17
CA LEU A 624 -17.77 -24.17 13.66
C LEU A 624 -17.66 -22.66 13.85
N PHE A 625 -18.72 -21.90 13.56
CA PHE A 625 -18.73 -20.44 13.77
C PHE A 625 -18.66 -20.08 15.25
N SER A 626 -19.35 -20.83 16.12
CA SER A 626 -19.31 -20.61 17.57
C SER A 626 -17.93 -20.90 18.16
N GLU A 627 -17.25 -21.92 17.66
CA GLU A 627 -15.87 -22.24 18.05
C GLU A 627 -14.89 -21.16 17.58
N ALA A 628 -14.99 -20.73 16.31
CA ALA A 628 -14.19 -19.63 15.77
C ALA A 628 -14.40 -18.33 16.56
N PHE A 629 -15.65 -18.03 16.93
CA PHE A 629 -16.00 -16.87 17.75
C PHE A 629 -15.34 -16.93 19.13
N SER A 630 -15.42 -18.09 19.81
CA SER A 630 -14.82 -18.29 21.13
C SER A 630 -13.29 -18.10 21.09
N LEU A 631 -12.63 -18.65 20.08
CA LEU A 631 -11.18 -18.48 19.87
C LEU A 631 -10.81 -17.01 19.66
N LEU A 632 -11.51 -16.31 18.75
CA LEU A 632 -11.24 -14.90 18.47
C LEU A 632 -11.50 -14.00 19.68
N GLN A 633 -12.52 -14.30 20.48
CA GLN A 633 -12.81 -13.54 21.70
C GLN A 633 -11.69 -13.72 22.74
N GLN A 634 -11.13 -14.92 22.87
CA GLN A 634 -10.02 -15.20 23.80
C GLN A 634 -8.71 -14.52 23.37
N ILE A 635 -8.46 -14.41 22.06
CA ILE A 635 -7.22 -13.87 21.49
C ILE A 635 -7.28 -12.36 21.31
N THR A 636 -8.29 -11.88 20.59
CA THR A 636 -8.41 -10.47 20.12
C THR A 636 -9.43 -9.65 20.93
N GLY A 637 -10.27 -10.31 21.71
CA GLY A 637 -11.35 -9.66 22.46
C GLY A 637 -12.65 -9.49 21.65
N PRO A 638 -13.75 -9.12 22.33
CA PRO A 638 -15.09 -9.13 21.74
C PRO A 638 -15.36 -8.01 20.71
N MET A 639 -14.54 -6.95 20.71
CA MET A 639 -14.72 -5.79 19.83
C MET A 639 -13.97 -5.93 18.50
N HIS A 640 -13.26 -7.05 18.27
CA HIS A 640 -12.52 -7.26 17.04
C HIS A 640 -13.46 -7.52 15.85
N LYS A 641 -13.12 -6.99 14.67
CA LYS A 641 -13.92 -7.13 13.44
C LYS A 641 -14.21 -8.60 13.11
N ASP A 642 -13.20 -9.45 13.27
CA ASP A 642 -13.34 -10.87 12.90
C ASP A 642 -14.25 -11.63 13.87
N ALA A 643 -14.24 -11.28 15.16
CA ALA A 643 -15.20 -11.84 16.11
C ALA A 643 -16.64 -11.43 15.73
N ALA A 644 -16.85 -10.18 15.31
CA ALA A 644 -18.15 -9.73 14.83
C ALA A 644 -18.58 -10.42 13.51
N ASN A 645 -17.63 -10.81 12.66
CA ASN A 645 -17.91 -11.54 11.42
C ASN A 645 -18.39 -12.97 11.67
N CYS A 646 -18.00 -13.62 12.78
CA CYS A 646 -18.51 -14.94 13.15
C CYS A 646 -20.00 -14.92 13.52
N CYS A 647 -20.53 -13.76 13.91
CA CYS A 647 -21.94 -13.59 14.28
C CYS A 647 -22.84 -13.18 13.10
N ARG A 648 -22.26 -12.91 11.94
CA ARG A 648 -22.98 -12.58 10.70
C ARG A 648 -23.18 -13.84 9.88
#